data_AF-E4V743-F1
#
_entry.id   AF-E4V743-F1
#
_cell.length_a   1.000
_cell.length_b   1.000
_cell.length_c   1.000
_cell.angle_alpha   90.00
_cell.angle_beta   90.00
_cell.angle_gamma   90.00
#
_symmetry.space_group_name_H-M   'P 1'
#
loop_
_entity.id
_entity.type
_entity.pdbx_description
1 polymer ?
#
loop_
_entity_poly.entity_id
_entity_poly.type
_entity_poly.pdbx_seq_one_letter_code
_entity_poly.pdbx_strand_id
1 'polypeptide(L)'
;MARITPFPHIVSIFLFSLLAKLAHGAALIPRADGDDWKYLGCYTDQVGARTLGQIGYTIGGPGNMTVANCQNGCASQGYPLAGVEYSSECWCDSQLRSGGGPAPDGEAMCSMPCNGNPGEKCGGPGRLNLYQNSAIVPTNTMTASTPSTETGSPTATSDPEPPQGLPDGWQYAGCYEDNVNGGRVMGKLLPDSSTLTIESCIASCIKLGYTVAGAEYSRQCFCDNFLRNAAPKAVESQCSMTCSGNTQQKCGGPSRLSVYSKGNLTVLPIPVPQTGGLPGGWKYQGCLQDNVNMKRTFPYQIVDKTNNTATNCLSRCSKFGFGAGGMTYSEECFCGDFEDIAAAGAKLVPEAMCSQTCSGNATAICGAGNLITYYKWMNEPLQKWSRPTGNNAGRYEFLIGGVLVPLITTVGINGKITFQEKSGTGDPNTTGAYEFDPFYEKDFSKAWRPMHVKTDIFCAGGLVLPDKVGRQLTVGGWSGISTEGVRLYWPDGSPGKPSVNDWHESPDDLRLQNGRWYPTAMTMSNGSILVVGGEEGSNGAPVPTLEILPRVGPVLFMEWLQRTDPNNLYPYLTPLPSGNILAAYYNEARILDERTFDTVRTLPNIPGAVNNDAGGRTYPLEGTMVLLPQKAPYNDPLGVLICGGSTPYGGDALDNCVSIQPEVPNAQWVIERMPSKRVLTCMAGLPDGTFLILNGARKGVAGFGLAEDPNLGAVLYDPSKPVNQRMSIMANTTIARMYHSEAILMADGRVLVTGSDPQDPRFPQERRVEVFLPPYILSGARRPTFTITNKDWAYGGKYTIKITSGNLSRIKISLMGMVSSTHGNSFGSRTIFPAFSCNYSTCTITAPPDSHTSPPGWFMLFVLDGPTPSVASFVRIGGDPGRLGDWPATGGFPLPGV
;
A
#
# COMPACT_ATOMS: atom_id res chain seq x y z
N MET A 1 31.33 -10.55 -44.40
CA MET A 1 32.77 -10.86 -44.62
C MET A 1 33.57 -9.65 -44.16
N ALA A 2 34.66 -9.75 -43.40
CA ALA A 2 35.30 -10.91 -42.76
C ALA A 2 35.94 -10.48 -41.41
N ARG A 3 36.12 -11.41 -40.48
CA ARG A 3 36.97 -11.24 -39.27
C ARG A 3 38.45 -11.42 -39.66
N ILE A 4 39.36 -10.91 -38.82
CA ILE A 4 40.49 -11.68 -38.22
C ILE A 4 41.11 -10.86 -37.06
N THR A 5 41.60 -11.58 -36.06
CA THR A 5 42.09 -11.18 -34.71
C THR A 5 43.59 -11.64 -34.57
N PRO A 6 44.25 -11.71 -33.38
CA PRO A 6 44.54 -10.72 -32.31
C PRO A 6 45.96 -10.80 -31.64
N PHE A 7 46.21 -9.95 -30.60
CA PHE A 7 47.15 -10.11 -29.44
C PHE A 7 48.69 -10.08 -29.68
N PRO A 8 49.60 -9.94 -28.65
CA PRO A 8 49.39 -9.74 -27.19
C PRO A 8 50.27 -8.71 -26.38
N HIS A 9 49.77 -8.33 -25.18
CA HIS A 9 50.45 -8.05 -23.86
C HIS A 9 51.61 -7.01 -23.73
N ILE A 10 51.94 -6.38 -22.57
CA ILE A 10 51.87 -6.81 -21.15
C ILE A 10 51.84 -5.59 -20.15
N VAL A 11 51.04 -5.70 -19.07
CA VAL A 11 51.30 -5.33 -17.63
C VAL A 11 51.90 -3.94 -17.28
N SER A 12 51.16 -3.03 -16.61
CA SER A 12 51.23 -2.67 -15.14
C SER A 12 50.48 -1.34 -14.84
N ILE A 13 50.06 -0.89 -13.63
CA ILE A 13 49.80 -1.50 -12.29
C ILE A 13 48.99 -0.53 -11.35
N PHE A 14 48.41 -1.02 -10.22
CA PHE A 14 47.84 -0.32 -9.01
C PHE A 14 47.00 1.00 -9.13
N LEU A 15 45.67 0.88 -8.98
CA LEU A 15 44.93 1.46 -7.82
C LEU A 15 43.50 0.86 -7.68
N PHE A 16 43.36 -0.30 -7.02
CA PHE A 16 42.04 -0.86 -6.65
C PHE A 16 42.19 -1.69 -5.35
N SER A 17 41.80 -1.11 -4.21
CA SER A 17 41.89 -1.82 -2.91
C SER A 17 40.90 -1.28 -1.85
N LEU A 18 39.62 -1.09 -2.20
CA LEU A 18 38.56 -0.92 -1.18
C LEU A 18 37.15 -1.36 -1.62
N LEU A 19 37.02 -2.43 -2.44
CA LEU A 19 35.70 -2.89 -2.93
C LEU A 19 35.60 -4.43 -3.09
N ALA A 20 36.31 -5.19 -2.26
CA ALA A 20 36.34 -6.66 -2.30
C ALA A 20 36.27 -7.33 -0.91
N LYS A 21 35.28 -6.94 -0.09
CA LYS A 21 34.88 -7.68 1.13
C LYS A 21 33.37 -7.52 1.40
N LEU A 22 32.52 -8.12 0.56
CA LEU A 22 31.11 -8.45 0.86
C LEU A 22 30.45 -9.26 -0.27
N ALA A 23 31.08 -10.38 -0.67
CA ALA A 23 30.48 -11.36 -1.59
C ALA A 23 31.17 -12.72 -1.48
N HIS A 24 30.72 -13.58 -0.54
CA HIS A 24 30.99 -15.01 -0.51
C HIS A 24 29.73 -15.69 0.05
N GLY A 25 29.06 -16.54 -0.73
CA GLY A 25 27.83 -17.19 -0.25
C GLY A 25 26.78 -17.63 -1.28
N ALA A 26 27.08 -17.68 -2.58
CA ALA A 26 26.21 -18.33 -3.56
C ALA A 26 27.05 -19.02 -4.64
N ALA A 27 27.17 -20.35 -4.56
CA ALA A 27 27.75 -21.13 -5.64
C ALA A 27 26.70 -21.28 -6.74
N LEU A 28 26.99 -20.78 -7.94
CA LEU A 28 26.19 -21.06 -9.12
C LEU A 28 26.40 -22.52 -9.54
N ILE A 29 25.41 -23.37 -9.28
CA ILE A 29 25.31 -24.70 -9.89
C ILE A 29 24.83 -24.49 -11.34
N PRO A 30 25.38 -25.20 -12.35
CA PRO A 30 24.92 -25.05 -13.73
C PRO A 30 23.44 -25.38 -13.88
N ARG A 31 22.74 -24.60 -14.69
CA ARG A 31 21.38 -24.93 -15.14
C ARG A 31 21.50 -26.11 -16.10
N ALA A 32 20.97 -27.27 -15.72
CA ALA A 32 20.81 -28.38 -16.64
C ALA A 32 19.70 -28.04 -17.64
N ASP A 33 20.00 -28.07 -18.93
CA ASP A 33 18.97 -28.04 -19.97
C ASP A 33 18.26 -29.40 -20.05
N GLY A 34 17.04 -29.42 -20.58
CA GLY A 34 16.08 -30.53 -20.38
C GLY A 34 16.43 -31.88 -21.03
N ASP A 35 17.53 -31.99 -21.77
CA ASP A 35 17.86 -33.18 -22.58
C ASP A 35 18.64 -34.28 -21.83
N ASP A 36 19.15 -34.02 -20.63
CA ASP A 36 19.99 -34.97 -19.88
C ASP A 36 19.21 -35.98 -18.99
N TRP A 37 17.88 -35.85 -18.89
CA TRP A 37 17.03 -36.70 -18.02
C TRP A 37 16.33 -37.81 -18.80
N LYS A 38 16.77 -39.06 -18.62
CA LYS A 38 16.17 -40.25 -19.22
C LYS A 38 14.97 -40.74 -18.39
N TYR A 39 13.81 -40.91 -19.02
CA TYR A 39 12.67 -41.61 -18.41
C TYR A 39 12.98 -43.11 -18.25
N LEU A 40 12.73 -43.66 -17.06
CA LEU A 40 12.98 -45.06 -16.72
C LEU A 40 11.70 -45.92 -16.67
N GLY A 41 10.52 -45.30 -16.67
CA GLY A 41 9.23 -46.00 -16.58
C GLY A 41 8.46 -45.69 -15.30
N CYS A 42 7.29 -46.31 -15.17
CA CYS A 42 6.48 -46.31 -13.97
C CYS A 42 7.05 -47.28 -12.92
N TYR A 43 7.24 -46.82 -11.68
CA TYR A 43 7.79 -47.59 -10.57
C TYR A 43 6.78 -47.70 -9.44
N THR A 44 6.83 -48.80 -8.69
CA THR A 44 6.07 -48.92 -7.44
C THR A 44 6.60 -47.95 -6.39
N ASP A 45 5.69 -47.32 -5.65
CA ASP A 45 6.01 -46.54 -4.46
C ASP A 45 5.04 -46.89 -3.32
N GLN A 46 5.45 -46.67 -2.06
CA GLN A 46 4.66 -46.90 -0.87
C GLN A 46 4.89 -45.77 0.14
N VAL A 47 3.82 -45.12 0.60
CA VAL A 47 3.87 -43.93 1.48
C VAL A 47 4.70 -44.16 2.76
N GLY A 48 4.68 -45.37 3.33
CA GLY A 48 5.47 -45.74 4.51
C GLY A 48 6.88 -46.27 4.24
N ALA A 49 7.27 -46.44 2.97
CA ALA A 49 8.55 -47.00 2.53
C ALA A 49 8.86 -46.53 1.10
N ARG A 50 9.06 -45.20 0.93
CA ARG A 50 9.23 -44.56 -0.38
C ARG A 50 10.39 -45.16 -1.18
N THR A 51 10.23 -45.21 -2.49
CA THR A 51 11.20 -45.69 -3.49
C THR A 51 12.28 -44.65 -3.78
N LEU A 52 11.92 -43.36 -3.72
CA LEU A 52 12.85 -42.23 -3.63
C LEU A 52 12.60 -41.52 -2.29
N GLY A 53 13.62 -41.40 -1.44
CA GLY A 53 13.42 -41.07 -0.03
C GLY A 53 13.65 -39.60 0.36
N GLN A 54 13.98 -38.71 -0.59
CA GLN A 54 14.15 -37.28 -0.33
C GLN A 54 13.04 -36.49 -1.04
N ILE A 55 12.49 -35.46 -0.39
CA ILE A 55 11.48 -34.60 -1.03
C ILE A 55 12.20 -33.63 -1.97
N GLY A 56 11.78 -33.61 -3.23
CA GLY A 56 12.32 -32.71 -4.25
C GLY A 56 11.72 -31.31 -4.15
N TYR A 57 12.55 -30.30 -4.38
CA TYR A 57 12.11 -28.91 -4.41
C TYR A 57 11.40 -28.56 -5.72
N THR A 58 10.08 -28.37 -5.67
CA THR A 58 9.30 -27.91 -6.82
C THR A 58 9.30 -26.38 -6.93
N ILE A 59 9.83 -25.86 -8.03
CA ILE A 59 9.82 -24.43 -8.32
C ILE A 59 8.37 -23.93 -8.47
N GLY A 60 7.91 -23.08 -7.56
CA GLY A 60 6.51 -22.63 -7.49
C GLY A 60 5.57 -23.51 -6.66
N GLY A 61 6.08 -24.55 -6.01
CA GLY A 61 5.33 -25.43 -5.09
C GLY A 61 4.41 -26.46 -5.76
N PRO A 62 3.64 -27.24 -4.97
CA PRO A 62 2.87 -28.40 -5.45
C PRO A 62 1.78 -28.09 -6.48
N GLY A 63 1.30 -26.83 -6.54
CA GLY A 63 0.37 -26.36 -7.57
C GLY A 63 1.03 -26.12 -8.93
N ASN A 64 2.36 -25.97 -8.98
CA ASN A 64 3.14 -25.74 -10.20
C ASN A 64 3.99 -26.97 -10.57
N MET A 65 3.56 -28.17 -10.17
CA MET A 65 4.30 -29.41 -10.43
C MET A 65 4.35 -29.73 -11.92
N THR A 66 5.55 -29.91 -12.44
CA THR A 66 5.82 -30.47 -13.77
C THR A 66 7.01 -31.43 -13.65
N VAL A 67 7.16 -32.34 -14.62
CA VAL A 67 8.31 -33.25 -14.70
C VAL A 67 9.61 -32.45 -14.71
N ALA A 68 9.69 -31.40 -15.52
CA ALA A 68 10.87 -30.53 -15.61
C ALA A 68 11.15 -29.77 -14.29
N ASN A 69 10.13 -29.29 -13.58
CA ASN A 69 10.32 -28.63 -12.29
C ASN A 69 10.85 -29.60 -11.23
N CYS A 70 10.41 -30.85 -11.23
CA CYS A 70 10.93 -31.89 -10.33
C CYS A 70 12.37 -32.28 -10.67
N GLN A 71 12.67 -32.55 -11.95
CA GLN A 71 14.01 -32.87 -12.44
C GLN A 71 15.04 -31.78 -12.09
N ASN A 72 14.70 -30.51 -12.34
CA ASN A 72 15.53 -29.37 -11.95
C ASN A 72 15.69 -29.25 -10.41
N GLY A 73 14.62 -29.54 -9.66
CA GLY A 73 14.64 -29.63 -8.20
C GLY A 73 15.59 -30.70 -7.66
N CYS A 74 15.63 -31.88 -8.28
CA CYS A 74 16.56 -32.95 -7.91
C CYS A 74 18.00 -32.64 -8.37
N ALA A 75 18.16 -32.08 -9.58
CA ALA A 75 19.47 -31.68 -10.11
C ALA A 75 20.17 -30.64 -9.23
N SER A 76 19.45 -29.59 -8.82
CA SER A 76 19.97 -28.54 -7.93
C SER A 76 20.37 -29.05 -6.53
N GLN A 77 19.86 -30.22 -6.13
CA GLN A 77 20.20 -30.91 -4.88
C GLN A 77 21.23 -32.03 -5.06
N GLY A 78 21.78 -32.23 -6.27
CA GLY A 78 22.80 -33.24 -6.55
C GLY A 78 22.29 -34.68 -6.64
N TYR A 79 20.98 -34.87 -6.83
CA TYR A 79 20.37 -36.20 -6.93
C TYR A 79 20.20 -36.64 -8.40
N PRO A 80 20.80 -37.77 -8.83
CA PRO A 80 20.65 -38.30 -10.19
C PRO A 80 19.29 -38.95 -10.47
N LEU A 81 18.46 -39.22 -9.46
CA LEU A 81 17.10 -39.74 -9.64
C LEU A 81 16.07 -38.69 -9.25
N ALA A 82 15.03 -38.57 -10.07
CA ALA A 82 13.86 -37.73 -9.86
C ALA A 82 12.60 -38.54 -10.16
N GLY A 83 11.56 -38.41 -9.33
CA GLY A 83 10.29 -39.10 -9.53
C GLY A 83 9.12 -38.22 -9.13
N VAL A 84 8.06 -38.24 -9.94
CA VAL A 84 6.84 -37.47 -9.70
C VAL A 84 5.66 -38.39 -9.39
N GLU A 85 4.86 -38.01 -8.40
CA GLU A 85 3.74 -38.80 -7.89
C GLU A 85 2.52 -37.91 -7.56
N TYR A 86 1.32 -38.51 -7.57
CA TYR A 86 0.06 -37.93 -7.09
C TYR A 86 -0.22 -36.50 -7.59
N SER A 87 0.05 -36.23 -8.88
CA SER A 87 -0.09 -34.92 -9.56
C SER A 87 0.78 -33.76 -9.03
N SER A 88 1.38 -33.90 -7.85
CA SER A 88 1.76 -32.77 -7.00
C SER A 88 2.99 -33.02 -6.11
N GLU A 89 3.49 -34.25 -6.06
CA GLU A 89 4.67 -34.64 -5.30
C GLU A 89 5.90 -34.79 -6.21
N CYS A 90 7.07 -34.40 -5.70
CA CYS A 90 8.36 -34.61 -6.32
C CYS A 90 9.29 -35.28 -5.29
N TRP A 91 9.98 -36.32 -5.72
CA TRP A 91 10.88 -37.12 -4.91
C TRP A 91 12.23 -37.27 -5.62
N CYS A 92 13.31 -37.27 -4.85
CA CYS A 92 14.68 -37.37 -5.35
C CYS A 92 15.47 -38.43 -4.59
N ASP A 93 16.47 -39.03 -5.24
CA ASP A 93 17.48 -39.84 -4.54
C ASP A 93 18.75 -40.05 -5.38
N SER A 94 19.75 -40.72 -4.79
CA SER A 94 20.92 -41.25 -5.50
C SER A 94 20.82 -42.74 -5.83
N GLN A 95 19.84 -43.42 -5.25
CA GLN A 95 19.56 -44.85 -5.46
C GLN A 95 18.09 -45.15 -5.15
N LEU A 96 17.54 -46.21 -5.74
CA LEU A 96 16.22 -46.72 -5.36
C LEU A 96 16.28 -47.36 -3.97
N ARG A 97 15.29 -47.06 -3.14
CA ARG A 97 15.16 -47.57 -1.76
C ARG A 97 13.99 -48.54 -1.65
N SER A 98 13.87 -49.19 -0.49
CA SER A 98 12.68 -49.94 -0.08
C SER A 98 12.27 -51.12 -0.99
N GLY A 99 13.18 -51.59 -1.85
CA GLY A 99 12.87 -52.62 -2.86
C GLY A 99 12.06 -52.11 -4.07
N GLY A 100 11.95 -50.78 -4.23
CA GLY A 100 11.22 -50.15 -5.32
C GLY A 100 11.77 -50.53 -6.70
N GLY A 101 10.87 -50.89 -7.61
CA GLY A 101 11.19 -51.38 -8.94
C GLY A 101 10.08 -51.08 -9.95
N PRO A 102 10.26 -51.45 -11.23
CA PRO A 102 9.27 -51.22 -12.27
C PRO A 102 7.89 -51.78 -11.88
N ALA A 103 6.85 -51.00 -12.13
CA ALA A 103 5.48 -51.36 -11.78
C ALA A 103 5.05 -52.62 -12.56
N PRO A 104 4.53 -53.67 -11.89
CA PRO A 104 4.09 -54.91 -12.57
C PRO A 104 2.88 -54.67 -13.49
N ASP A 105 2.15 -53.58 -13.28
CA ASP A 105 1.06 -53.03 -14.08
C ASP A 105 1.54 -52.07 -15.21
N GLY A 106 2.85 -51.88 -15.35
CA GLY A 106 3.43 -50.96 -16.33
C GLY A 106 2.98 -49.51 -16.14
N GLU A 107 2.81 -48.79 -17.24
CA GLU A 107 2.45 -47.36 -17.22
C GLU A 107 0.99 -47.06 -16.77
N ALA A 108 0.15 -48.08 -16.63
CA ALA A 108 -1.30 -47.92 -16.47
C ALA A 108 -1.69 -47.05 -15.25
N MET A 109 -0.95 -47.18 -14.15
CA MET A 109 -1.23 -46.44 -12.91
C MET A 109 -0.31 -45.24 -12.67
N CYS A 110 0.62 -44.94 -13.59
CA CYS A 110 1.31 -43.64 -13.66
C CYS A 110 0.59 -42.68 -14.61
N SER A 111 -0.71 -42.49 -14.38
CA SER A 111 -1.62 -41.84 -15.34
C SER A 111 -2.24 -40.52 -14.86
N MET A 112 -1.96 -40.06 -13.64
CA MET A 112 -2.43 -38.77 -13.13
C MET A 112 -1.72 -37.60 -13.84
N PRO A 113 -2.45 -36.55 -14.26
CA PRO A 113 -1.86 -35.37 -14.90
C PRO A 113 -1.06 -34.53 -13.88
N CYS A 114 0.02 -33.86 -14.30
CA CYS A 114 0.74 -32.93 -13.44
C CYS A 114 -0.05 -31.63 -13.18
N ASN A 115 -0.05 -31.12 -11.94
CA ASN A 115 -0.80 -29.92 -11.56
C ASN A 115 -0.39 -28.66 -12.36
N GLY A 116 0.91 -28.47 -12.60
CA GLY A 116 1.46 -27.35 -13.37
C GLY A 116 1.49 -27.58 -14.88
N ASN A 117 1.26 -28.81 -15.35
CA ASN A 117 1.11 -29.13 -16.77
C ASN A 117 0.23 -30.38 -16.98
N PRO A 118 -1.08 -30.23 -17.24
CA PRO A 118 -1.98 -31.37 -17.44
C PRO A 118 -1.66 -32.27 -18.65
N GLY A 119 -0.77 -31.84 -19.55
CA GLY A 119 -0.27 -32.66 -20.66
C GLY A 119 0.81 -33.67 -20.27
N GLU A 120 1.42 -33.52 -19.10
CA GLU A 120 2.44 -34.43 -18.54
C GLU A 120 1.82 -35.43 -17.55
N LYS A 121 2.53 -36.53 -17.25
CA LYS A 121 2.15 -37.52 -16.24
C LYS A 121 3.01 -37.39 -14.99
N CYS A 122 2.34 -37.31 -13.84
CA CYS A 122 2.92 -37.18 -12.50
C CYS A 122 2.43 -38.31 -11.59
N GLY A 123 2.72 -39.54 -12.01
CA GLY A 123 2.53 -40.78 -11.27
C GLY A 123 1.06 -41.15 -11.02
N GLY A 124 0.83 -41.74 -9.87
CA GLY A 124 -0.49 -42.13 -9.37
C GLY A 124 -0.41 -42.65 -7.94
N PRO A 125 -1.48 -43.20 -7.36
CA PRO A 125 -1.45 -43.66 -5.97
C PRO A 125 -0.48 -44.84 -5.77
N GLY A 126 0.67 -44.60 -5.12
CA GLY A 126 1.73 -45.60 -4.93
C GLY A 126 2.50 -45.89 -6.23
N ARG A 127 2.68 -44.88 -7.09
CA ARG A 127 3.25 -44.99 -8.44
C ARG A 127 4.04 -43.73 -8.83
N LEU A 128 5.34 -43.89 -9.07
CA LEU A 128 6.25 -42.84 -9.52
C LEU A 128 6.52 -42.95 -11.02
N ASN A 129 6.35 -41.88 -11.80
CA ASN A 129 7.07 -41.77 -13.08
C ASN A 129 8.54 -41.43 -12.73
N LEU A 130 9.47 -42.36 -12.98
CA LEU A 130 10.87 -42.24 -12.58
C LEU A 130 11.78 -41.76 -13.73
N TYR A 131 12.71 -40.85 -13.42
CA TYR A 131 13.69 -40.29 -14.33
C TYR A 131 15.10 -40.37 -13.73
N GLN A 132 16.11 -40.49 -14.59
CA GLN A 132 17.52 -40.51 -14.21
C GLN A 132 18.36 -39.59 -15.08
N ASN A 133 19.25 -38.82 -14.46
CA ASN A 133 20.31 -38.07 -15.14
C ASN A 133 21.68 -38.63 -14.76
N SER A 134 22.36 -39.21 -15.75
CA SER A 134 23.65 -39.89 -15.58
C SER A 134 24.85 -38.92 -15.49
N ALA A 135 24.66 -37.62 -15.73
CA ALA A 135 25.71 -36.61 -15.56
C ALA A 135 25.87 -36.16 -14.10
N ILE A 136 24.90 -36.47 -13.23
CA ILE A 136 24.92 -36.11 -11.81
C ILE A 136 25.63 -37.22 -11.02
N VAL A 137 26.82 -36.92 -10.51
CA VAL A 137 27.62 -37.87 -9.70
C VAL A 137 27.35 -37.65 -8.21
N PRO A 138 26.86 -38.66 -7.45
CA PRO A 138 26.62 -38.51 -6.01
C PRO A 138 27.90 -38.25 -5.21
N THR A 139 27.90 -37.22 -4.36
CA THR A 139 28.98 -36.91 -3.42
C THR A 139 28.87 -37.77 -2.16
N ASN A 140 29.51 -38.95 -2.17
CA ASN A 140 29.56 -39.84 -1.00
C ASN A 140 30.52 -39.33 0.09
N THR A 141 29.98 -39.07 1.29
CA THR A 141 30.76 -38.99 2.54
C THR A 141 30.11 -39.82 3.65
N MET A 142 30.36 -41.13 3.62
CA MET A 142 30.18 -42.06 4.74
C MET A 142 31.31 -43.10 4.71
N THR A 143 32.07 -43.21 5.79
CA THR A 143 33.03 -44.31 6.01
C THR A 143 32.34 -45.44 6.76
N ALA A 144 32.49 -46.67 6.27
CA ALA A 144 31.88 -47.87 6.85
C ALA A 144 32.91 -48.77 7.53
N SER A 145 32.47 -49.55 8.54
CA SER A 145 33.17 -50.76 8.98
C SER A 145 32.21 -51.78 9.62
N THR A 146 32.44 -53.06 9.29
CA THR A 146 31.77 -54.29 9.75
C THR A 146 32.65 -55.47 9.30
N PRO A 147 32.44 -56.72 9.77
CA PRO A 147 31.78 -57.20 11.00
C PRO A 147 32.67 -58.21 11.78
N SER A 148 32.16 -58.79 12.87
CA SER A 148 32.48 -60.19 13.23
C SER A 148 31.36 -60.83 14.06
N THR A 149 31.27 -62.16 13.97
CA THR A 149 30.17 -63.00 14.45
C THR A 149 30.51 -63.65 15.79
N GLU A 150 29.56 -63.79 16.72
CA GLU A 150 29.50 -65.00 17.55
C GLU A 150 28.11 -65.25 18.18
N THR A 151 27.92 -66.47 18.68
CA THR A 151 26.61 -67.10 18.93
C THR A 151 26.32 -67.21 20.42
N GLY A 152 25.09 -66.89 20.86
CA GLY A 152 24.68 -67.10 22.26
C GLY A 152 23.17 -66.89 22.51
N SER A 153 22.58 -67.72 23.36
CA SER A 153 21.15 -67.74 23.71
C SER A 153 20.97 -68.45 25.05
N PRO A 154 19.85 -68.29 25.78
CA PRO A 154 19.20 -67.06 26.28
C PRO A 154 19.21 -67.03 27.83
N THR A 155 18.56 -66.05 28.51
CA THR A 155 17.75 -66.24 29.76
C THR A 155 17.30 -64.91 30.43
N ALA A 156 15.98 -64.83 30.74
CA ALA A 156 15.23 -64.11 31.79
C ALA A 156 15.59 -62.69 32.33
N THR A 157 14.66 -61.76 32.06
CA THR A 157 14.00 -60.77 32.97
C THR A 157 14.75 -60.05 34.11
N SER A 158 14.85 -58.72 34.00
CA SER A 158 14.56 -57.72 35.06
C SER A 158 14.27 -56.34 34.43
N ASP A 159 13.70 -55.40 35.21
CA ASP A 159 13.17 -54.10 34.72
C ASP A 159 14.22 -53.14 34.10
N PRO A 160 13.85 -52.28 33.14
CA PRO A 160 14.79 -51.38 32.46
C PRO A 160 15.02 -50.04 33.18
N GLU A 161 16.30 -49.75 33.44
CA GLU A 161 16.85 -48.44 33.80
C GLU A 161 16.86 -47.49 32.57
N PRO A 162 16.78 -46.14 32.73
CA PRO A 162 16.82 -45.21 31.60
C PRO A 162 18.16 -45.24 30.82
N PRO A 163 18.19 -44.81 29.53
CA PRO A 163 19.36 -44.97 28.68
C PRO A 163 20.58 -44.16 29.16
N GLN A 164 21.72 -44.83 29.38
CA GLN A 164 23.00 -44.15 29.50
C GLN A 164 23.43 -43.59 28.13
N GLY A 165 23.68 -42.28 28.04
CA GLY A 165 24.20 -41.64 26.83
C GLY A 165 23.32 -40.56 26.18
N LEU A 166 22.29 -40.04 26.88
CA LEU A 166 21.52 -38.88 26.39
C LEU A 166 22.44 -37.65 26.20
N PRO A 167 22.19 -36.78 25.18
CA PRO A 167 22.98 -35.56 24.97
C PRO A 167 22.98 -34.61 26.16
N ASP A 168 24.09 -33.86 26.36
CA ASP A 168 24.29 -33.01 27.53
C ASP A 168 23.09 -32.11 27.90
N GLY A 169 22.61 -32.30 29.13
CA GLY A 169 21.47 -31.58 29.71
C GLY A 169 20.09 -32.13 29.36
N TRP A 170 19.98 -33.20 28.56
CA TRP A 170 18.73 -33.92 28.32
C TRP A 170 18.49 -35.02 29.36
N GLN A 171 17.24 -35.15 29.79
CA GLN A 171 16.80 -36.14 30.77
C GLN A 171 15.44 -36.73 30.38
N TYR A 172 15.12 -37.93 30.87
CA TYR A 172 13.77 -38.48 30.78
C TYR A 172 12.84 -37.70 31.72
N ALA A 173 11.74 -37.18 31.18
CA ALA A 173 10.76 -36.39 31.94
C ALA A 173 9.57 -37.23 32.45
N GLY A 174 9.38 -38.44 31.89
CA GLY A 174 8.36 -39.42 32.27
C GLY A 174 7.48 -39.87 31.11
N CYS A 175 6.55 -40.77 31.41
CA CYS A 175 5.47 -41.17 30.51
C CYS A 175 4.31 -40.16 30.58
N TYR A 176 3.82 -39.70 29.42
CA TYR A 176 2.70 -38.74 29.32
C TYR A 176 1.60 -39.26 28.40
N GLU A 177 0.35 -38.88 28.68
CA GLU A 177 -0.76 -39.13 27.76
C GLU A 177 -0.73 -38.15 26.58
N ASP A 178 -1.00 -38.66 25.39
CA ASP A 178 -1.18 -37.85 24.17
C ASP A 178 -2.64 -37.92 23.67
N ASN A 179 -3.02 -37.02 22.77
CA ASN A 179 -4.39 -36.83 22.25
C ASN A 179 -5.43 -36.46 23.33
N VAL A 180 -4.99 -35.90 24.46
CA VAL A 180 -5.85 -35.47 25.57
C VAL A 180 -6.43 -34.07 25.36
N ASN A 181 -7.57 -33.80 26.01
CA ASN A 181 -8.23 -32.49 26.05
C ASN A 181 -8.45 -31.84 24.66
N GLY A 182 -8.65 -32.66 23.63
CA GLY A 182 -9.00 -32.21 22.27
C GLY A 182 -7.85 -32.16 21.26
N GLY A 183 -6.61 -32.53 21.60
CA GLY A 183 -5.53 -32.57 20.61
C GLY A 183 -4.20 -33.16 21.09
N ARG A 184 -3.24 -33.27 20.16
CA ARG A 184 -1.86 -33.70 20.43
C ARG A 184 -1.18 -32.79 21.45
N VAL A 185 -0.37 -33.35 22.35
CA VAL A 185 0.36 -32.60 23.39
C VAL A 185 1.72 -32.07 22.92
N MET A 186 2.22 -32.52 21.76
CA MET A 186 3.43 -32.02 21.09
C MET A 186 3.13 -31.70 19.62
N GLY A 187 3.59 -30.53 19.14
CA GLY A 187 3.18 -29.98 17.86
C GLY A 187 3.86 -30.54 16.60
N LYS A 188 5.15 -30.94 16.67
CA LYS A 188 5.92 -31.35 15.48
C LYS A 188 6.17 -32.85 15.44
N LEU A 189 5.29 -33.60 14.77
CA LEU A 189 5.60 -34.97 14.33
C LEU A 189 6.66 -34.96 13.22
N LEU A 190 7.67 -35.81 13.36
CA LEU A 190 8.64 -36.17 12.32
C LEU A 190 8.15 -37.41 11.54
N PRO A 191 8.69 -37.67 10.32
CA PRO A 191 8.40 -38.91 9.61
C PRO A 191 8.69 -40.14 10.48
N ASP A 192 7.78 -41.12 10.45
CA ASP A 192 7.93 -42.36 11.21
C ASP A 192 9.20 -43.11 10.77
N SER A 193 10.00 -43.58 11.72
CA SER A 193 11.27 -44.27 11.47
C SER A 193 11.23 -45.74 11.90
N SER A 194 11.54 -46.65 10.98
CA SER A 194 11.73 -48.08 11.26
C SER A 194 13.01 -48.40 12.06
N THR A 195 13.89 -47.40 12.25
CA THR A 195 15.14 -47.50 13.02
C THR A 195 15.20 -46.44 14.12
N LEU A 196 14.05 -46.05 14.67
CA LEU A 196 13.98 -45.02 15.71
C LEU A 196 14.70 -45.47 16.99
N THR A 197 15.51 -44.57 17.54
CA THR A 197 16.06 -44.66 18.90
C THR A 197 15.76 -43.35 19.62
N ILE A 198 15.88 -43.34 20.95
CA ILE A 198 15.71 -42.13 21.75
C ILE A 198 16.75 -41.08 21.36
N GLU A 199 18.00 -41.47 21.12
CA GLU A 199 19.08 -40.59 20.71
C GLU A 199 18.82 -39.99 19.32
N SER A 200 18.34 -40.79 18.36
CA SER A 200 18.03 -40.28 17.01
C SER A 200 16.79 -39.38 16.99
N CYS A 201 15.81 -39.63 17.87
CA CYS A 201 14.69 -38.71 18.08
C CYS A 201 15.15 -37.37 18.68
N ILE A 202 15.89 -37.41 19.79
CA ILE A 202 16.42 -36.21 20.46
C ILE A 202 17.35 -35.43 19.52
N ALA A 203 18.28 -36.09 18.82
CA ALA A 203 19.18 -35.44 17.87
C ALA A 203 18.42 -34.74 16.73
N SER A 204 17.33 -35.34 16.25
CA SER A 204 16.47 -34.72 15.24
C SER A 204 15.74 -33.49 15.78
N CYS A 205 15.24 -33.54 17.02
CA CYS A 205 14.63 -32.39 17.68
C CYS A 205 15.63 -31.26 17.96
N ILE A 206 16.85 -31.58 18.43
CA ILE A 206 17.96 -30.62 18.60
C ILE A 206 18.30 -29.94 17.27
N LYS A 207 18.42 -30.70 16.17
CA LYS A 207 18.71 -30.17 14.82
C LYS A 207 17.64 -29.19 14.33
N LEU A 208 16.40 -29.33 14.80
CA LEU A 208 15.28 -28.46 14.51
C LEU A 208 15.10 -27.32 15.55
N GLY A 209 15.98 -27.22 16.55
CA GLY A 209 15.96 -26.15 17.56
C GLY A 209 15.00 -26.39 18.75
N TYR A 210 14.51 -27.62 18.92
CA TYR A 210 13.56 -27.96 19.99
C TYR A 210 14.26 -28.46 21.27
N THR A 211 13.63 -28.19 22.43
CA THR A 211 14.12 -28.58 23.77
C THR A 211 13.37 -29.76 24.40
N VAL A 212 12.31 -30.26 23.74
CA VAL A 212 11.54 -31.45 24.16
C VAL A 212 11.41 -32.41 22.98
N ALA A 213 11.58 -33.69 23.25
CA ALA A 213 11.43 -34.80 22.32
C ALA A 213 10.51 -35.85 22.93
N GLY A 214 9.59 -36.41 22.15
CA GLY A 214 8.65 -37.43 22.59
C GLY A 214 8.63 -38.60 21.61
N ALA A 215 8.77 -39.82 22.11
CA ALA A 215 8.66 -41.02 21.29
C ALA A 215 7.32 -41.73 21.54
N GLU A 216 6.59 -42.04 20.46
CA GLU A 216 5.29 -42.74 20.50
C GLU A 216 5.32 -44.00 19.61
N TYR A 217 4.51 -44.99 19.97
CA TYR A 217 4.11 -46.09 19.10
C TYR A 217 5.30 -46.80 18.40
N SER A 218 6.39 -47.03 19.13
CA SER A 218 7.67 -47.63 18.68
C SER A 218 8.49 -46.86 17.64
N ARG A 219 7.86 -46.09 16.74
CA ARG A 219 8.46 -45.58 15.50
C ARG A 219 8.24 -44.09 15.24
N GLN A 220 7.46 -43.41 16.08
CA GLN A 220 7.10 -42.00 15.88
C GLN A 220 7.94 -41.11 16.80
N CYS A 221 8.41 -39.97 16.28
CA CYS A 221 9.16 -38.97 17.03
C CYS A 221 8.49 -37.61 16.91
N PHE A 222 8.28 -36.97 18.05
CA PHE A 222 7.66 -35.66 18.20
C PHE A 222 8.67 -34.68 18.79
N CYS A 223 8.63 -33.43 18.35
CA CYS A 223 9.43 -32.34 18.88
C CYS A 223 8.52 -31.17 19.30
N ASP A 224 8.85 -30.51 20.41
CA ASP A 224 8.25 -29.24 20.84
C ASP A 224 9.20 -28.56 21.85
N ASN A 225 8.81 -27.43 22.44
CA ASN A 225 9.57 -26.80 23.54
C ASN A 225 8.89 -26.96 24.91
N PHE A 226 7.72 -27.59 24.94
CA PHE A 226 6.88 -27.85 26.12
C PHE A 226 5.79 -28.86 25.75
N LEU A 227 5.11 -29.44 26.74
CA LEU A 227 3.85 -30.15 26.50
C LEU A 227 2.66 -29.19 26.58
N ARG A 228 1.62 -29.46 25.79
CA ARG A 228 0.38 -28.67 25.72
C ARG A 228 -0.79 -29.38 26.41
N ASN A 229 -1.97 -28.77 26.38
CA ASN A 229 -3.25 -29.38 26.75
C ASN A 229 -3.31 -29.96 28.19
N ALA A 230 -2.51 -29.41 29.12
CA ALA A 230 -2.34 -29.94 30.48
C ALA A 230 -2.01 -31.44 30.51
N ALA A 231 -1.12 -31.89 29.61
CA ALA A 231 -0.71 -33.29 29.44
C ALA A 231 -0.48 -34.01 30.79
N PRO A 232 -1.35 -34.96 31.18
CA PRO A 232 -1.20 -35.67 32.43
C PRO A 232 -0.06 -36.69 32.32
N LYS A 233 0.62 -36.93 33.44
CA LYS A 233 1.54 -38.07 33.55
C LYS A 233 0.74 -39.37 33.50
N ALA A 234 1.15 -40.27 32.63
CA ALA A 234 0.65 -41.61 32.54
C ALA A 234 1.37 -42.53 33.54
N VAL A 235 0.88 -43.76 33.71
CA VAL A 235 1.64 -44.79 34.43
C VAL A 235 2.78 -45.27 33.53
N GLU A 236 4.01 -45.33 34.04
CA GLU A 236 5.21 -45.65 33.25
C GLU A 236 5.10 -46.97 32.45
N SER A 237 4.39 -47.97 32.97
CA SER A 237 4.12 -49.23 32.25
C SER A 237 3.28 -49.07 30.97
N GLN A 238 2.62 -47.92 30.77
CA GLN A 238 1.90 -47.58 29.54
C GLN A 238 2.83 -47.06 28.43
N CYS A 239 4.05 -46.63 28.77
CA CYS A 239 5.12 -46.31 27.82
C CYS A 239 6.05 -47.52 27.60
N SER A 240 5.48 -48.71 27.41
CA SER A 240 6.23 -49.97 27.37
C SER A 240 6.63 -50.48 25.98
N MET A 241 6.15 -49.85 24.89
CA MET A 241 6.51 -50.24 23.52
C MET A 241 8.00 -49.98 23.26
N THR A 242 8.68 -50.97 22.70
CA THR A 242 10.13 -50.88 22.42
C THR A 242 10.39 -50.02 21.18
N CYS A 243 11.49 -49.27 21.18
CA CYS A 243 11.88 -48.48 20.00
C CYS A 243 12.23 -49.38 18.81
N SER A 244 11.84 -48.98 17.60
CA SER A 244 12.00 -49.78 16.38
C SER A 244 13.47 -50.03 16.00
N GLY A 245 14.37 -49.08 16.29
CA GLY A 245 15.82 -49.20 16.11
C GLY A 245 16.61 -49.67 17.35
N ASN A 246 15.98 -49.75 18.53
CA ASN A 246 16.62 -50.29 19.73
C ASN A 246 15.60 -50.91 20.70
N THR A 247 15.56 -52.24 20.75
CA THR A 247 14.59 -52.98 21.57
C THR A 247 14.79 -52.84 23.08
N GLN A 248 15.94 -52.33 23.53
CA GLN A 248 16.22 -52.05 24.94
C GLN A 248 15.62 -50.70 25.40
N GLN A 249 15.26 -49.82 24.47
CA GLN A 249 14.69 -48.50 24.75
C GLN A 249 13.16 -48.50 24.65
N LYS A 250 12.52 -47.55 25.33
CA LYS A 250 11.06 -47.40 25.39
C LYS A 250 10.59 -46.18 24.61
N CYS A 251 9.88 -46.42 23.50
CA CYS A 251 9.31 -45.40 22.61
C CYS A 251 7.78 -45.34 22.77
N GLY A 252 7.33 -45.01 23.99
CA GLY A 252 5.95 -44.72 24.31
C GLY A 252 5.01 -45.94 24.25
N GLY A 253 3.79 -45.67 23.80
CA GLY A 253 2.68 -46.62 23.68
C GLY A 253 1.54 -45.99 22.86
N PRO A 254 0.38 -46.66 22.70
CA PRO A 254 -0.75 -46.08 21.99
C PRO A 254 -1.29 -44.83 22.73
N SER A 255 -1.19 -43.64 22.12
CA SER A 255 -1.49 -42.35 22.79
C SER A 255 -0.69 -42.15 24.10
N ARG A 256 0.57 -42.58 24.11
CA ARG A 256 1.50 -42.49 25.23
C ARG A 256 2.89 -42.09 24.75
N LEU A 257 3.39 -40.96 25.21
CA LEU A 257 4.70 -40.42 24.85
C LEU A 257 5.73 -40.72 25.94
N SER A 258 6.83 -41.35 25.56
CA SER A 258 8.07 -41.31 26.34
C SER A 258 8.73 -39.94 26.11
N VAL A 259 8.62 -39.02 27.06
CA VAL A 259 9.07 -37.63 26.90
C VAL A 259 10.45 -37.40 27.51
N TYR A 260 11.31 -36.71 26.77
CA TYR A 260 12.65 -36.28 27.15
C TYR A 260 12.76 -34.77 26.98
N SER A 261 13.45 -34.08 27.88
CA SER A 261 13.59 -32.62 27.84
C SER A 261 14.99 -32.15 28.21
N LYS A 262 15.41 -31.03 27.61
CA LYS A 262 16.61 -30.31 28.04
C LYS A 262 16.29 -29.47 29.28
N GLY A 263 16.77 -29.88 30.44
CA GLY A 263 16.39 -29.30 31.73
C GLY A 263 14.93 -29.59 32.12
N ASN A 264 14.31 -28.70 32.88
CA ASN A 264 12.95 -28.89 33.42
C ASN A 264 11.89 -28.80 32.33
N LEU A 265 11.11 -29.87 32.16
CA LEU A 265 9.97 -29.89 31.26
C LEU A 265 8.89 -28.90 31.70
N THR A 266 8.46 -28.03 30.80
CA THR A 266 7.28 -27.19 30.98
C THR A 266 6.04 -27.89 30.43
N VAL A 267 4.97 -27.95 31.22
CA VAL A 267 3.64 -28.41 30.78
C VAL A 267 2.70 -27.21 30.85
N LEU A 268 2.17 -26.80 29.71
CA LEU A 268 1.22 -25.69 29.60
C LEU A 268 -0.20 -26.14 29.95
N PRO A 269 -1.03 -25.23 30.50
CA PRO A 269 -2.45 -25.50 30.75
C PRO A 269 -3.22 -25.78 29.45
N ILE A 270 -4.48 -26.18 29.59
CA ILE A 270 -5.42 -26.23 28.46
C ILE A 270 -5.53 -24.80 27.87
N PRO A 271 -5.35 -24.61 26.55
CA PRO A 271 -5.49 -23.30 25.92
C PRO A 271 -6.89 -22.72 26.11
N VAL A 272 -6.97 -21.41 26.39
CA VAL A 272 -8.23 -20.69 26.63
C VAL A 272 -8.27 -19.37 25.85
N PRO A 273 -9.45 -18.73 25.67
CA PRO A 273 -9.50 -17.39 25.11
C PRO A 273 -8.68 -16.39 25.91
N GLN A 274 -7.94 -15.51 25.22
CA GLN A 274 -7.17 -14.47 25.89
C GLN A 274 -8.11 -13.36 26.40
N THR A 275 -8.58 -13.45 27.64
CA THR A 275 -9.50 -12.46 28.23
C THR A 275 -8.78 -11.29 28.93
N GLY A 276 -7.50 -11.46 29.28
CA GLY A 276 -6.64 -10.46 29.91
C GLY A 276 -5.43 -10.06 29.05
N GLY A 277 -4.75 -8.97 29.40
CA GLY A 277 -3.58 -8.47 28.65
C GLY A 277 -3.90 -7.99 27.23
N LEU A 278 -5.18 -7.77 26.91
CA LEU A 278 -5.63 -7.20 25.65
C LEU A 278 -5.34 -5.69 25.61
N PRO A 279 -5.03 -5.12 24.43
CA PRO A 279 -4.79 -3.69 24.29
C PRO A 279 -6.09 -2.90 24.52
N GLY A 280 -6.01 -1.73 25.16
CA GLY A 280 -7.12 -0.77 25.26
C GLY A 280 -8.47 -1.36 25.73
N GLY A 281 -9.51 -1.18 24.92
CA GLY A 281 -10.91 -1.51 25.22
C GLY A 281 -11.41 -2.85 24.69
N TRP A 282 -10.53 -3.73 24.19
CA TRP A 282 -10.95 -5.01 23.62
C TRP A 282 -11.46 -6.00 24.68
N LYS A 283 -12.52 -6.74 24.33
CA LYS A 283 -13.10 -7.83 25.12
C LYS A 283 -13.40 -9.03 24.23
N TYR A 284 -13.09 -10.23 24.71
CA TYR A 284 -13.51 -11.48 24.06
C TYR A 284 -15.04 -11.61 24.07
N GLN A 285 -15.62 -12.18 23.01
CA GLN A 285 -17.07 -12.31 22.83
C GLN A 285 -17.53 -13.76 22.52
N GLY A 286 -16.60 -14.68 22.24
CA GLY A 286 -16.89 -16.09 21.95
C GLY A 286 -16.38 -16.56 20.59
N CYS A 287 -16.59 -17.84 20.31
CA CYS A 287 -16.31 -18.46 19.02
C CYS A 287 -17.36 -18.08 17.96
N LEU A 288 -16.95 -17.40 16.88
CA LEU A 288 -17.80 -16.84 15.83
C LEU A 288 -17.59 -17.55 14.49
N GLN A 289 -18.65 -17.78 13.72
CA GLN A 289 -18.52 -18.33 12.36
C GLN A 289 -17.78 -17.39 11.39
N ASP A 290 -17.00 -17.99 10.50
CA ASP A 290 -16.38 -17.33 9.35
C ASP A 290 -16.75 -18.07 8.05
N ASN A 291 -16.50 -17.44 6.90
CA ASN A 291 -16.66 -18.01 5.57
C ASN A 291 -18.08 -18.54 5.27
N VAL A 292 -19.10 -17.92 5.88
CA VAL A 292 -20.50 -18.31 5.76
C VAL A 292 -20.96 -18.10 4.31
N ASN A 293 -21.35 -19.17 3.63
CA ASN A 293 -21.70 -19.15 2.19
C ASN A 293 -20.60 -18.52 1.30
N MET A 294 -19.33 -18.85 1.57
CA MET A 294 -18.15 -18.30 0.86
C MET A 294 -17.90 -16.80 1.10
N LYS A 295 -18.52 -16.21 2.13
CA LYS A 295 -18.31 -14.82 2.53
C LYS A 295 -17.58 -14.76 3.89
N ARG A 296 -16.39 -14.16 3.90
CA ARG A 296 -15.63 -13.91 5.15
C ARG A 296 -16.43 -12.98 6.07
N THR A 297 -16.37 -13.22 7.36
CA THR A 297 -17.08 -12.43 8.38
C THR A 297 -16.44 -11.07 8.61
N PHE A 298 -15.12 -10.98 8.47
CA PHE A 298 -14.37 -9.73 8.51
C PHE A 298 -13.52 -9.63 7.23
N PRO A 299 -13.48 -8.46 6.55
CA PRO A 299 -12.92 -8.38 5.21
C PRO A 299 -11.38 -8.33 5.14
N TYR A 300 -10.68 -7.94 6.21
CA TYR A 300 -9.23 -7.74 6.19
C TYR A 300 -8.47 -8.86 6.89
N GLN A 301 -7.83 -9.73 6.09
CA GLN A 301 -6.95 -10.80 6.56
C GLN A 301 -5.49 -10.34 6.71
N ILE A 302 -4.87 -10.64 7.84
CA ILE A 302 -3.43 -10.52 8.12
C ILE A 302 -2.92 -11.94 8.45
N VAL A 303 -1.79 -12.36 7.90
CA VAL A 303 -1.20 -13.69 8.16
C VAL A 303 0.13 -13.52 8.90
N ASP A 304 0.22 -14.12 10.09
CA ASP A 304 1.44 -14.17 10.91
C ASP A 304 1.69 -15.61 11.41
N LYS A 305 2.58 -16.30 10.71
CA LYS A 305 2.88 -17.73 10.89
C LYS A 305 3.59 -18.06 12.20
N THR A 306 4.14 -17.07 12.91
CA THR A 306 5.01 -17.30 14.07
C THR A 306 4.64 -16.46 15.29
N ASN A 307 3.89 -15.37 15.13
CA ASN A 307 3.62 -14.41 16.19
C ASN A 307 2.17 -13.87 16.20
N ASN A 308 1.21 -14.58 15.59
CA ASN A 308 -0.21 -14.24 15.73
C ASN A 308 -0.62 -14.42 17.19
N THR A 309 -1.17 -13.37 17.80
CA THR A 309 -1.72 -13.34 19.17
C THR A 309 -2.88 -12.36 19.22
N ALA A 310 -3.77 -12.48 20.21
CA ALA A 310 -4.86 -11.52 20.39
C ALA A 310 -4.31 -10.10 20.58
N THR A 311 -3.23 -9.94 21.36
CA THR A 311 -2.61 -8.64 21.57
C THR A 311 -2.06 -8.02 20.29
N ASN A 312 -1.34 -8.78 19.45
CA ASN A 312 -0.77 -8.27 18.20
C ASN A 312 -1.87 -7.94 17.18
N CYS A 313 -2.79 -8.88 16.97
CA CYS A 313 -3.90 -8.74 16.03
C CYS A 313 -4.76 -7.50 16.34
N LEU A 314 -5.24 -7.40 17.59
CA LEU A 314 -6.17 -6.35 18.00
C LEU A 314 -5.49 -4.99 18.15
N SER A 315 -4.18 -4.94 18.44
CA SER A 315 -3.39 -3.70 18.35
C SER A 315 -3.37 -3.18 16.91
N ARG A 316 -3.18 -4.07 15.92
CA ARG A 316 -3.19 -3.69 14.50
C ARG A 316 -4.58 -3.26 14.03
N CYS A 317 -5.64 -4.01 14.37
CA CYS A 317 -7.02 -3.62 14.04
C CYS A 317 -7.38 -2.24 14.61
N SER A 318 -7.14 -2.02 15.92
CA SER A 318 -7.52 -0.75 16.57
C SER A 318 -6.66 0.44 16.12
N LYS A 319 -5.38 0.24 15.75
CA LYS A 319 -4.53 1.29 15.13
C LYS A 319 -5.13 1.83 13.82
N PHE A 320 -5.80 1.00 13.04
CA PHE A 320 -6.49 1.40 11.81
C PHE A 320 -7.98 1.75 12.02
N GLY A 321 -8.46 1.77 13.27
CA GLY A 321 -9.82 2.17 13.60
C GLY A 321 -10.90 1.09 13.45
N PHE A 322 -10.52 -0.19 13.37
CA PHE A 322 -11.46 -1.32 13.32
C PHE A 322 -11.89 -1.73 14.73
N GLY A 323 -13.20 -1.73 14.99
CA GLY A 323 -13.80 -2.04 16.28
C GLY A 323 -14.10 -3.52 16.52
N ALA A 324 -14.06 -4.35 15.48
CA ALA A 324 -14.22 -5.79 15.52
C ALA A 324 -12.98 -6.50 14.96
N GLY A 325 -12.71 -7.69 15.48
CA GLY A 325 -11.62 -8.53 14.96
C GLY A 325 -11.48 -9.85 15.69
N GLY A 326 -10.51 -10.65 15.28
CA GLY A 326 -10.26 -11.96 15.88
C GLY A 326 -9.31 -12.82 15.06
N MET A 327 -9.06 -14.05 15.53
CA MET A 327 -8.07 -14.94 14.91
C MET A 327 -8.67 -16.30 14.55
N THR A 328 -8.16 -16.89 13.46
CA THR A 328 -8.46 -18.24 12.96
C THR A 328 -7.18 -18.93 12.47
N TYR A 329 -7.26 -20.23 12.19
CA TYR A 329 -6.17 -21.07 11.66
C TYR A 329 -4.83 -21.01 12.42
N SER A 330 -4.81 -20.62 13.70
CA SER A 330 -3.60 -20.32 14.48
C SER A 330 -2.81 -19.08 14.01
N GLU A 331 -2.65 -18.89 12.70
CA GLU A 331 -1.79 -17.86 12.07
C GLU A 331 -2.54 -16.68 11.42
N GLU A 332 -3.86 -16.73 11.28
CA GLU A 332 -4.62 -15.66 10.64
C GLU A 332 -5.24 -14.69 11.69
N CYS A 333 -5.15 -13.40 11.41
CA CYS A 333 -5.78 -12.31 12.14
C CYS A 333 -6.75 -11.57 11.20
N PHE A 334 -7.90 -11.16 11.73
CA PHE A 334 -8.95 -10.50 10.99
C PHE A 334 -9.39 -9.20 11.65
N CYS A 335 -9.57 -8.16 10.84
CA CYS A 335 -10.11 -6.87 11.25
C CYS A 335 -11.37 -6.50 10.45
N GLY A 336 -12.35 -5.88 11.12
CA GLY A 336 -13.60 -5.43 10.50
C GLY A 336 -14.45 -4.60 11.45
N ASP A 337 -15.73 -4.46 11.11
CA ASP A 337 -16.75 -3.74 11.86
C ASP A 337 -17.83 -4.69 12.41
N PHE A 338 -18.68 -4.19 13.32
CA PHE A 338 -19.76 -5.00 13.91
C PHE A 338 -20.85 -5.33 12.89
N GLU A 339 -21.05 -4.44 11.93
CA GLU A 339 -21.95 -4.55 10.81
C GLU A 339 -21.58 -5.69 9.86
N ASP A 340 -20.28 -6.02 9.73
CA ASP A 340 -19.80 -7.10 8.85
C ASP A 340 -20.33 -8.48 9.30
N ILE A 341 -20.47 -8.68 10.62
CA ILE A 341 -21.01 -9.92 11.22
C ILE A 341 -22.44 -10.17 10.72
N ALA A 342 -23.27 -9.14 10.76
CA ALA A 342 -24.64 -9.20 10.27
C ALA A 342 -24.68 -9.33 8.73
N ALA A 343 -23.79 -8.62 8.03
CA ALA A 343 -23.70 -8.68 6.57
C ALA A 343 -23.22 -10.04 6.05
N ALA A 344 -22.41 -10.78 6.80
CA ALA A 344 -22.00 -12.17 6.50
C ALA A 344 -23.03 -13.21 6.97
N GLY A 345 -23.95 -12.85 7.87
CA GLY A 345 -24.89 -13.80 8.49
C GLY A 345 -24.25 -14.72 9.53
N ALA A 346 -23.08 -14.34 10.05
CA ALA A 346 -22.29 -15.12 11.00
C ALA A 346 -22.92 -15.15 12.39
N LYS A 347 -22.78 -16.29 13.08
CA LYS A 347 -23.34 -16.53 14.42
C LYS A 347 -22.28 -17.08 15.37
N LEU A 348 -22.47 -16.82 16.66
CA LEU A 348 -21.69 -17.49 17.70
C LEU A 348 -22.05 -18.98 17.76
N VAL A 349 -21.04 -19.81 18.05
CA VAL A 349 -21.13 -21.26 18.20
C VAL A 349 -20.56 -21.69 19.56
N PRO A 350 -20.74 -22.95 19.99
CA PRO A 350 -20.16 -23.43 21.24
C PRO A 350 -18.64 -23.21 21.29
N GLU A 351 -18.16 -22.71 22.43
CA GLU A 351 -16.76 -22.30 22.63
C GLU A 351 -15.74 -23.37 22.25
N ALA A 352 -16.03 -24.63 22.59
CA ALA A 352 -15.19 -25.80 22.31
C ALA A 352 -14.92 -26.06 20.80
N MET A 353 -15.63 -25.38 19.89
CA MET A 353 -15.34 -25.47 18.46
C MET A 353 -14.13 -24.61 18.04
N CYS A 354 -13.79 -23.56 18.81
CA CYS A 354 -12.54 -22.83 18.65
C CYS A 354 -11.47 -23.49 19.53
N SER A 355 -10.58 -24.28 18.93
CA SER A 355 -9.66 -25.17 19.65
C SER A 355 -8.19 -25.07 19.23
N GLN A 356 -7.87 -24.30 18.19
CA GLN A 356 -6.49 -24.15 17.73
C GLN A 356 -5.72 -23.11 18.55
N THR A 357 -4.47 -23.41 18.92
CA THR A 357 -3.60 -22.48 19.65
C THR A 357 -3.04 -21.37 18.75
N CYS A 358 -2.89 -20.15 19.27
CA CYS A 358 -2.22 -19.07 18.56
C CYS A 358 -0.75 -19.39 18.22
N SER A 359 -0.30 -19.04 17.01
CA SER A 359 1.09 -19.28 16.57
C SER A 359 2.11 -18.59 17.49
N GLY A 360 1.80 -17.37 17.96
CA GLY A 360 2.61 -16.61 18.92
C GLY A 360 2.28 -16.83 20.40
N ASN A 361 1.26 -17.62 20.75
CA ASN A 361 0.93 -17.91 22.15
C ASN A 361 0.23 -19.28 22.33
N ALA A 362 1.00 -20.27 22.75
CA ALA A 362 0.52 -21.63 22.96
C ALA A 362 -0.49 -21.80 24.11
N THR A 363 -0.68 -20.81 24.99
CA THR A 363 -1.69 -20.86 26.07
C THR A 363 -3.03 -20.20 25.67
N ALA A 364 -3.08 -19.56 24.49
CA ALA A 364 -4.28 -18.90 23.99
C ALA A 364 -4.84 -19.61 22.74
N ILE A 365 -6.16 -19.62 22.58
CA ILE A 365 -6.79 -20.07 21.34
C ILE A 365 -6.91 -18.93 20.30
N CYS A 366 -6.71 -19.29 19.04
CA CYS A 366 -6.83 -18.45 17.84
C CYS A 366 -7.73 -19.14 16.80
N GLY A 367 -8.97 -19.43 17.21
CA GLY A 367 -10.03 -19.95 16.35
C GLY A 367 -9.89 -21.42 15.99
N ALA A 368 -10.41 -21.78 14.81
CA ALA A 368 -10.25 -23.07 14.13
C ALA A 368 -10.82 -22.91 12.70
N GLY A 369 -10.51 -23.81 11.76
CA GLY A 369 -11.23 -23.96 10.47
C GLY A 369 -11.97 -22.71 9.94
N ASN A 370 -13.31 -22.75 9.98
CA ASN A 370 -14.17 -21.62 9.62
C ASN A 370 -14.71 -20.86 10.85
N LEU A 371 -13.86 -20.63 11.86
CA LEU A 371 -14.23 -20.12 13.18
C LEU A 371 -13.21 -19.12 13.73
N ILE A 372 -13.68 -17.91 14.01
CA ILE A 372 -12.91 -16.81 14.57
C ILE A 372 -13.10 -16.76 16.08
N THR A 373 -11.99 -16.65 16.82
CA THR A 373 -12.02 -16.17 18.20
C THR A 373 -12.33 -14.67 18.19
N TYR A 374 -13.59 -14.29 18.43
CA TYR A 374 -14.07 -12.93 18.19
C TYR A 374 -13.89 -12.02 19.40
N TYR A 375 -13.37 -10.83 19.13
CA TYR A 375 -13.18 -9.75 20.08
C TYR A 375 -13.87 -8.47 19.60
N LYS A 376 -14.39 -7.71 20.56
CA LYS A 376 -15.10 -6.45 20.36
C LYS A 376 -14.45 -5.34 21.17
N TRP A 377 -14.30 -4.17 20.55
CA TRP A 377 -13.99 -2.93 21.28
C TRP A 377 -15.23 -2.45 22.06
N MET A 378 -15.07 -2.28 23.37
CA MET A 378 -16.16 -1.93 24.30
C MET A 378 -16.00 -0.55 24.96
N ASN A 379 -14.88 0.14 24.72
CA ASN A 379 -14.69 1.53 25.13
C ASN A 379 -15.35 2.49 24.13
N GLU A 380 -15.16 3.80 24.33
CA GLU A 380 -15.52 4.84 23.35
C GLU A 380 -15.14 4.45 21.91
N PRO A 381 -16.03 4.64 20.92
CA PRO A 381 -15.77 4.25 19.53
C PRO A 381 -14.43 4.79 19.01
N LEU A 382 -13.64 3.91 18.39
CA LEU A 382 -12.35 4.25 17.78
C LEU A 382 -12.47 5.34 16.70
N GLN A 383 -13.64 5.44 16.08
CA GLN A 383 -13.99 6.41 15.03
C GLN A 383 -15.42 6.91 15.24
N LYS A 384 -15.66 8.22 15.08
CA LYS A 384 -16.98 8.85 15.21
C LYS A 384 -17.27 9.75 14.02
N TRP A 385 -17.96 9.20 13.03
CA TRP A 385 -18.38 9.96 11.85
C TRP A 385 -19.69 10.72 12.10
N SER A 386 -19.70 12.00 11.78
CA SER A 386 -20.94 12.80 11.79
C SER A 386 -21.82 12.41 10.60
N ARG A 387 -23.14 12.35 10.77
CA ARG A 387 -24.12 12.00 9.71
C ARG A 387 -25.17 13.11 9.56
N PRO A 388 -24.79 14.31 9.07
CA PRO A 388 -25.74 15.39 8.82
C PRO A 388 -26.79 14.99 7.76
N THR A 389 -27.94 15.67 7.79
CA THR A 389 -29.05 15.46 6.86
C THR A 389 -29.59 16.77 6.30
N GLY A 390 -30.33 16.71 5.19
CA GLY A 390 -30.84 17.89 4.50
C GLY A 390 -29.72 18.85 4.10
N ASN A 391 -29.94 20.16 4.23
CA ASN A 391 -28.97 21.19 3.88
C ASN A 391 -27.62 21.07 4.62
N ASN A 392 -27.60 20.44 5.81
CA ASN A 392 -26.36 20.23 6.56
C ASN A 392 -25.46 19.15 5.94
N ALA A 393 -25.98 18.29 5.05
CA ALA A 393 -25.21 17.32 4.29
C ALA A 393 -24.61 17.90 3.00
N GLY A 394 -24.86 19.17 2.69
CA GLY A 394 -24.58 19.75 1.38
C GLY A 394 -25.51 19.19 0.29
N ARG A 395 -25.24 19.53 -0.97
CA ARG A 395 -26.00 19.04 -2.14
C ARG A 395 -25.15 19.02 -3.40
N TYR A 396 -25.20 17.94 -4.17
CA TYR A 396 -24.76 17.94 -5.56
C TYR A 396 -25.85 18.56 -6.45
N GLU A 397 -25.46 19.46 -7.34
CA GLU A 397 -26.34 20.11 -8.30
C GLU A 397 -25.69 20.11 -9.69
N PHE A 398 -26.45 19.71 -10.71
CA PHE A 398 -26.01 19.82 -12.10
C PHE A 398 -25.87 21.31 -12.45
N LEU A 399 -24.67 21.71 -12.84
CA LEU A 399 -24.36 23.10 -13.17
C LEU A 399 -24.79 23.39 -14.60
N ILE A 400 -24.18 22.65 -15.54
CA ILE A 400 -24.25 22.85 -16.99
C ILE A 400 -23.68 21.61 -17.71
N GLY A 401 -24.04 21.40 -18.98
CA GLY A 401 -23.30 20.47 -19.85
C GLY A 401 -21.92 21.05 -20.23
N GLY A 402 -20.92 20.21 -20.48
CA GLY A 402 -19.59 20.62 -20.92
C GLY A 402 -19.32 20.31 -22.40
N VAL A 403 -18.28 20.96 -22.92
CA VAL A 403 -17.81 20.85 -24.31
C VAL A 403 -16.69 19.80 -24.47
N LEU A 404 -15.81 19.68 -23.48
CA LEU A 404 -14.78 18.64 -23.37
C LEU A 404 -14.91 17.87 -22.05
N VAL A 405 -14.18 16.77 -21.86
CA VAL A 405 -13.99 16.11 -20.56
C VAL A 405 -12.83 16.81 -19.83
N PRO A 406 -13.05 17.58 -18.75
CA PRO A 406 -11.96 18.36 -18.14
C PRO A 406 -11.01 17.43 -17.37
N LEU A 407 -9.79 17.30 -17.87
CA LEU A 407 -8.70 16.52 -17.25
C LEU A 407 -7.79 17.41 -16.40
N ILE A 408 -7.66 18.70 -16.75
CA ILE A 408 -7.07 19.73 -15.88
C ILE A 408 -8.07 20.88 -15.74
N THR A 409 -8.38 21.25 -14.49
CA THR A 409 -9.32 22.34 -14.16
C THR A 409 -8.65 23.40 -13.29
N THR A 410 -8.62 24.66 -13.74
CA THR A 410 -7.95 25.76 -13.02
C THR A 410 -8.85 27.00 -12.96
N VAL A 411 -9.06 27.58 -11.78
CA VAL A 411 -9.74 28.88 -11.65
C VAL A 411 -8.75 29.99 -12.00
N GLY A 412 -9.16 30.96 -12.82
CA GLY A 412 -8.37 32.16 -13.13
C GLY A 412 -8.64 33.31 -12.17
N ILE A 413 -7.69 34.24 -12.03
CA ILE A 413 -7.87 35.46 -11.21
C ILE A 413 -8.90 36.44 -11.82
N ASN A 414 -9.31 36.19 -13.07
CA ASN A 414 -10.44 36.82 -13.74
C ASN A 414 -11.81 36.29 -13.26
N GLY A 415 -11.85 35.27 -12.39
CA GLY A 415 -13.08 34.65 -11.90
C GLY A 415 -13.73 33.66 -12.88
N LYS A 416 -13.08 33.35 -14.00
CA LYS A 416 -13.46 32.30 -14.95
C LYS A 416 -12.66 31.02 -14.69
N ILE A 417 -12.97 29.95 -15.40
CA ILE A 417 -12.38 28.63 -15.15
C ILE A 417 -11.90 28.02 -16.46
N THR A 418 -10.66 27.56 -16.52
CA THR A 418 -10.10 26.88 -17.69
C THR A 418 -10.25 25.38 -17.53
N PHE A 419 -10.77 24.73 -18.57
CA PHE A 419 -10.84 23.28 -18.69
C PHE A 419 -9.90 22.85 -19.83
N GLN A 420 -9.05 21.88 -19.58
CA GLN A 420 -8.13 21.31 -20.57
C GLN A 420 -8.33 19.78 -20.66
N GLU A 421 -8.23 19.24 -21.87
CA GLU A 421 -8.31 17.83 -22.22
C GLU A 421 -7.07 17.49 -23.09
N LYS A 422 -7.20 16.48 -23.93
CA LYS A 422 -6.27 16.07 -24.97
C LYS A 422 -6.33 17.02 -26.16
N SER A 423 -5.20 17.32 -26.78
CA SER A 423 -5.14 18.02 -28.08
C SER A 423 -4.62 17.09 -29.16
N GLY A 424 -5.39 16.89 -30.22
CA GLY A 424 -5.08 15.96 -31.32
C GLY A 424 -5.28 14.47 -31.01
N THR A 425 -5.31 14.06 -29.73
CA THR A 425 -5.57 12.67 -29.28
C THR A 425 -6.93 12.47 -28.60
N GLY A 426 -7.73 13.54 -28.49
CA GLY A 426 -9.09 13.53 -27.94
C GLY A 426 -10.19 13.33 -28.98
N ASP A 427 -11.43 13.63 -28.61
CA ASP A 427 -12.58 13.55 -29.51
C ASP A 427 -12.42 14.48 -30.75
N PRO A 428 -12.90 14.07 -31.94
CA PRO A 428 -12.80 14.90 -33.14
C PRO A 428 -13.40 16.30 -32.95
N ASN A 429 -12.68 17.32 -33.43
CA ASN A 429 -13.04 18.74 -33.35
C ASN A 429 -12.99 19.39 -31.95
N THR A 430 -12.43 18.73 -30.93
CA THR A 430 -12.02 19.43 -29.70
C THR A 430 -10.84 20.38 -29.98
N THR A 431 -10.81 21.55 -29.34
CA THR A 431 -9.63 22.45 -29.36
C THR A 431 -8.62 22.12 -28.23
N GLY A 432 -8.93 21.13 -27.39
CA GLY A 432 -8.12 20.71 -26.24
C GLY A 432 -8.20 21.63 -25.02
N ALA A 433 -8.67 22.88 -25.18
CA ALA A 433 -8.85 23.82 -24.07
C ALA A 433 -10.08 24.73 -24.27
N TYR A 434 -10.82 25.00 -23.19
CA TYR A 434 -11.93 25.96 -23.19
C TYR A 434 -11.93 26.78 -21.90
N GLU A 435 -12.42 28.01 -21.98
CA GLU A 435 -12.73 28.85 -20.83
C GLU A 435 -14.24 28.83 -20.56
N PHE A 436 -14.59 28.53 -19.32
CA PHE A 436 -15.95 28.60 -18.76
C PHE A 436 -16.17 29.95 -18.07
N ASP A 437 -17.20 30.68 -18.50
CA ASP A 437 -17.67 31.87 -17.81
C ASP A 437 -18.87 31.55 -16.90
N PRO A 438 -18.69 31.53 -15.56
CA PRO A 438 -19.75 31.16 -14.63
C PRO A 438 -20.92 32.17 -14.59
N PHE A 439 -20.76 33.39 -15.14
CA PHE A 439 -21.89 34.32 -15.30
C PHE A 439 -22.97 33.76 -16.23
N TYR A 440 -22.57 32.95 -17.22
CA TYR A 440 -23.47 32.30 -18.18
C TYR A 440 -23.73 30.82 -17.82
N GLU A 441 -23.62 30.41 -16.56
CA GLU A 441 -23.82 29.00 -16.16
C GLU A 441 -25.22 28.42 -16.50
N LYS A 442 -26.21 29.28 -16.80
CA LYS A 442 -27.55 28.90 -17.28
C LYS A 442 -27.79 29.17 -18.77
N ASP A 443 -26.77 29.60 -19.52
CA ASP A 443 -26.80 29.83 -20.97
C ASP A 443 -25.57 29.20 -21.63
N PHE A 444 -25.70 27.92 -21.98
CA PHE A 444 -24.66 27.12 -22.62
C PHE A 444 -24.06 27.79 -23.87
N SER A 445 -24.85 28.57 -24.63
CA SER A 445 -24.37 29.22 -25.85
C SER A 445 -23.34 30.33 -25.62
N LYS A 446 -23.28 30.87 -24.39
CA LYS A 446 -22.37 31.95 -23.98
C LYS A 446 -21.37 31.53 -22.91
N ALA A 447 -21.58 30.37 -22.27
CA ALA A 447 -20.74 29.85 -21.20
C ALA A 447 -19.32 29.45 -21.63
N TRP A 448 -19.12 29.10 -22.91
CA TRP A 448 -17.90 28.48 -23.41
C TRP A 448 -17.18 29.37 -24.44
N ARG A 449 -15.89 29.60 -24.21
CA ARG A 449 -14.96 30.17 -25.20
C ARG A 449 -13.92 29.11 -25.57
N PRO A 450 -13.76 28.74 -26.86
CA PRO A 450 -12.66 27.87 -27.27
C PRO A 450 -11.31 28.57 -27.08
N MET A 451 -10.32 27.78 -26.70
CA MET A 451 -8.90 28.14 -26.57
C MET A 451 -8.07 27.05 -27.28
N HIS A 452 -6.87 27.39 -27.74
CA HIS A 452 -6.08 26.54 -28.64
C HIS A 452 -4.68 26.31 -28.11
N VAL A 453 -4.35 25.05 -27.88
CA VAL A 453 -3.00 24.58 -27.52
C VAL A 453 -2.37 23.88 -28.71
N LYS A 454 -1.06 24.03 -28.90
CA LYS A 454 -0.33 23.47 -30.05
C LYS A 454 0.21 22.06 -29.77
N THR A 455 0.39 21.71 -28.49
CA THR A 455 0.88 20.40 -28.05
C THR A 455 -0.03 19.81 -26.97
N ASP A 456 -0.08 18.48 -26.90
CA ASP A 456 -1.02 17.75 -26.06
C ASP A 456 -0.75 17.93 -24.55
N ILE A 457 -1.70 18.55 -23.83
CA ILE A 457 -1.63 18.81 -22.39
C ILE A 457 -1.86 17.55 -21.55
N PHE A 458 -2.42 16.49 -22.14
CA PHE A 458 -2.82 15.32 -21.39
C PHE A 458 -1.68 14.79 -20.49
N CYS A 459 -1.97 14.66 -19.19
CA CYS A 459 -1.03 14.24 -18.14
C CYS A 459 0.07 15.25 -17.75
N ALA A 460 -0.11 16.55 -18.05
CA ALA A 460 0.73 17.63 -17.55
C ALA A 460 0.47 17.98 -16.07
N GLY A 461 1.43 18.63 -15.41
CA GLY A 461 1.25 19.31 -14.12
C GLY A 461 0.86 20.78 -14.32
N GLY A 462 0.04 21.36 -13.43
CA GLY A 462 -0.52 22.72 -13.59
C GLY A 462 -0.31 23.64 -12.39
N LEU A 463 -0.15 24.95 -12.62
CA LEU A 463 -0.02 25.98 -11.57
C LEU A 463 -0.64 27.33 -11.98
N VAL A 464 -0.94 28.18 -10.99
CA VAL A 464 -1.16 29.62 -11.17
C VAL A 464 0.08 30.37 -10.70
N LEU A 465 0.69 31.15 -11.59
CA LEU A 465 1.97 31.82 -11.35
C LEU A 465 1.82 33.09 -10.48
N PRO A 466 2.87 33.48 -9.72
CA PRO A 466 2.88 34.69 -8.89
C PRO A 466 3.02 36.02 -9.66
N ASP A 467 3.05 36.01 -11.00
CA ASP A 467 3.13 37.25 -11.79
C ASP A 467 1.87 38.13 -11.68
N LYS A 468 1.97 39.37 -12.16
CA LYS A 468 0.93 40.41 -11.99
C LYS A 468 -0.45 40.09 -12.55
N VAL A 469 -0.57 39.07 -13.39
CA VAL A 469 -1.83 38.69 -14.04
C VAL A 469 -2.22 37.25 -13.75
N GLY A 470 -1.47 36.56 -12.88
CA GLY A 470 -1.79 35.21 -12.44
C GLY A 470 -1.84 34.24 -13.61
N ARG A 471 -0.86 34.28 -14.52
CA ARG A 471 -0.83 33.37 -15.66
C ARG A 471 -0.91 31.92 -15.18
N GLN A 472 -1.64 31.10 -15.92
CA GLN A 472 -1.67 29.66 -15.68
C GLN A 472 -0.53 29.01 -16.46
N LEU A 473 0.17 28.08 -15.82
CA LEU A 473 1.25 27.28 -16.38
C LEU A 473 0.79 25.83 -16.46
N THR A 474 1.03 25.15 -17.59
CA THR A 474 1.09 23.68 -17.64
C THR A 474 2.44 23.19 -18.17
N VAL A 475 2.95 22.12 -17.57
CA VAL A 475 4.26 21.51 -17.87
C VAL A 475 4.16 20.00 -18.07
N GLY A 476 4.86 19.48 -19.08
CA GLY A 476 4.73 18.09 -19.49
C GLY A 476 3.59 17.86 -20.48
N GLY A 477 3.30 16.60 -20.77
CA GLY A 477 2.27 16.20 -21.72
C GLY A 477 2.38 14.74 -22.15
N TRP A 478 1.59 14.34 -23.15
CA TRP A 478 1.34 12.93 -23.50
C TRP A 478 2.52 12.19 -24.14
N SER A 479 3.05 12.71 -25.26
CA SER A 479 4.08 12.04 -26.06
C SER A 479 4.86 12.98 -27.00
N GLY A 480 6.07 12.56 -27.38
CA GLY A 480 6.94 13.36 -28.23
C GLY A 480 7.20 14.75 -27.66
N ILE A 481 7.17 15.78 -28.52
CA ILE A 481 7.45 17.17 -28.11
C ILE A 481 6.50 17.73 -27.03
N SER A 482 5.33 17.10 -26.83
CA SER A 482 4.41 17.53 -25.77
C SER A 482 4.90 17.19 -24.36
N THR A 483 5.75 16.16 -24.19
CA THR A 483 6.32 15.80 -22.88
C THR A 483 7.32 16.86 -22.40
N GLU A 484 7.96 17.60 -23.31
CA GLU A 484 8.81 18.76 -22.97
C GLU A 484 8.00 20.07 -22.86
N GLY A 485 6.67 20.00 -23.02
CA GLY A 485 5.82 21.17 -23.18
C GLY A 485 5.80 22.12 -21.98
N VAL A 486 5.83 23.42 -22.26
CA VAL A 486 5.67 24.52 -21.29
C VAL A 486 4.71 25.54 -21.90
N ARG A 487 3.52 25.68 -21.31
CA ARG A 487 2.39 26.44 -21.89
C ARG A 487 1.87 27.46 -20.90
N LEU A 488 1.60 28.68 -21.38
CA LEU A 488 1.21 29.81 -20.56
C LEU A 488 -0.10 30.43 -21.04
N TYR A 489 -1.11 30.52 -20.17
CA TYR A 489 -2.34 31.27 -20.43
C TYR A 489 -2.41 32.52 -19.55
N TRP A 490 -2.77 33.66 -20.14
CA TRP A 490 -3.01 34.92 -19.42
C TRP A 490 -4.52 35.12 -19.21
N PRO A 491 -5.06 34.89 -18.00
CA PRO A 491 -6.49 35.09 -17.75
C PRO A 491 -6.85 36.59 -17.76
N ASP A 492 -7.70 36.99 -18.70
CA ASP A 492 -8.20 38.37 -18.84
C ASP A 492 -9.74 38.44 -18.79
N GLY A 493 -10.33 39.60 -19.10
CA GLY A 493 -11.78 39.80 -18.97
C GLY A 493 -12.30 39.71 -17.53
N SER A 494 -13.58 39.35 -17.36
CA SER A 494 -14.25 39.10 -16.08
C SER A 494 -15.53 38.29 -16.32
N PRO A 495 -16.27 37.78 -15.31
CA PRO A 495 -17.51 37.07 -15.57
C PRO A 495 -18.52 38.00 -16.27
N GLY A 496 -19.15 37.52 -17.34
CA GLY A 496 -20.04 38.30 -18.21
C GLY A 496 -19.32 39.26 -19.17
N LYS A 497 -18.00 39.19 -19.29
CA LYS A 497 -17.19 39.95 -20.26
C LYS A 497 -16.20 39.02 -20.97
N PRO A 498 -16.13 38.99 -22.31
CA PRO A 498 -15.18 38.14 -23.03
C PRO A 498 -13.74 38.32 -22.58
N SER A 499 -12.98 37.22 -22.57
CA SER A 499 -11.52 37.22 -22.50
C SER A 499 -10.98 37.19 -23.94
N VAL A 500 -9.79 37.74 -24.20
CA VAL A 500 -9.20 37.82 -25.55
C VAL A 500 -7.92 37.02 -25.72
N ASN A 501 -7.23 36.65 -24.64
CA ASN A 501 -5.98 35.90 -24.73
C ASN A 501 -6.22 34.40 -25.01
N ASP A 502 -5.20 33.71 -25.51
CA ASP A 502 -5.19 32.27 -25.72
C ASP A 502 -3.93 31.64 -25.09
N TRP A 503 -3.70 30.34 -25.24
CA TRP A 503 -2.48 29.68 -24.77
C TRP A 503 -1.27 30.05 -25.63
N HIS A 504 -0.18 30.43 -24.97
CA HIS A 504 1.11 30.68 -25.58
C HIS A 504 2.05 29.50 -25.28
N GLU A 505 2.61 28.93 -26.34
CA GLU A 505 3.64 27.90 -26.30
C GLU A 505 4.51 27.98 -27.57
N SER A 506 5.80 27.65 -27.43
CA SER A 506 6.75 27.54 -28.53
C SER A 506 7.80 26.52 -28.14
N PRO A 507 7.66 25.23 -28.52
CA PRO A 507 8.59 24.19 -28.08
C PRO A 507 10.05 24.37 -28.54
N ASP A 508 10.26 25.17 -29.59
CA ASP A 508 11.59 25.55 -30.06
C ASP A 508 12.29 26.57 -29.13
N ASP A 509 11.52 27.54 -28.60
CA ASP A 509 12.03 28.63 -27.74
C ASP A 509 11.91 28.36 -26.24
N LEU A 510 10.92 27.56 -25.83
CA LEU A 510 10.59 27.27 -24.44
C LEU A 510 10.10 25.83 -24.28
N ARG A 511 10.90 25.03 -23.57
CA ARG A 511 10.58 23.65 -23.20
C ARG A 511 11.31 23.24 -21.92
N LEU A 512 10.87 22.12 -21.32
CA LEU A 512 11.59 21.42 -20.26
C LEU A 512 12.93 20.87 -20.75
N GLN A 513 13.85 20.59 -19.83
CA GLN A 513 15.14 19.95 -20.12
C GLN A 513 15.00 18.44 -20.35
N ASN A 514 14.08 17.80 -19.62
CA ASN A 514 13.66 16.42 -19.85
C ASN A 514 12.17 16.41 -20.19
N GLY A 515 11.76 15.57 -21.15
CA GLY A 515 10.35 15.28 -21.39
C GLY A 515 9.73 14.53 -20.20
N ARG A 516 8.51 14.90 -19.80
CA ARG A 516 7.80 14.35 -18.64
C ARG A 516 6.31 14.11 -18.91
N TRP A 517 5.84 12.93 -18.53
CA TRP A 517 4.44 12.50 -18.39
C TRP A 517 4.14 12.31 -16.89
N TYR A 518 3.05 12.86 -16.36
CA TYR A 518 2.75 12.95 -14.91
C TYR A 518 3.81 13.65 -14.01
N PRO A 519 4.39 14.81 -14.41
CA PRO A 519 5.26 15.59 -13.52
C PRO A 519 4.47 16.36 -12.46
N THR A 520 5.06 16.54 -11.28
CA THR A 520 4.60 17.57 -10.33
C THR A 520 5.27 18.90 -10.62
N ALA A 521 4.51 20.00 -10.54
CA ALA A 521 5.02 21.37 -10.50
C ALA A 521 4.74 22.02 -9.14
N MET A 522 5.69 22.79 -8.60
CA MET A 522 5.55 23.48 -7.31
C MET A 522 6.20 24.87 -7.35
N THR A 523 5.48 25.92 -6.93
CA THR A 523 6.07 27.24 -6.67
C THR A 523 6.96 27.20 -5.43
N MET A 524 8.25 27.49 -5.60
CA MET A 524 9.24 27.57 -4.54
C MET A 524 9.17 28.91 -3.79
N SER A 525 9.76 28.99 -2.60
CA SER A 525 9.76 30.20 -1.75
C SER A 525 10.57 31.38 -2.33
N ASN A 526 11.41 31.16 -3.34
CA ASN A 526 12.07 32.20 -4.14
C ASN A 526 11.22 32.64 -5.36
N GLY A 527 10.06 32.02 -5.61
CA GLY A 527 9.18 32.27 -6.74
C GLY A 527 9.49 31.51 -8.04
N SER A 528 10.56 30.72 -8.12
CA SER A 528 10.76 29.82 -9.27
C SER A 528 9.86 28.58 -9.17
N ILE A 529 9.64 27.90 -10.30
CA ILE A 529 8.83 26.67 -10.35
C ILE A 529 9.75 25.46 -10.38
N LEU A 530 9.61 24.58 -9.40
CA LEU A 530 10.25 23.27 -9.37
C LEU A 530 9.38 22.27 -10.13
N VAL A 531 9.97 21.50 -11.05
CA VAL A 531 9.32 20.42 -11.79
C VAL A 531 10.02 19.10 -11.46
N VAL A 532 9.27 18.06 -11.07
CA VAL A 532 9.83 16.82 -10.49
C VAL A 532 9.15 15.58 -11.07
N GLY A 533 9.96 14.58 -11.40
CA GLY A 533 9.51 13.24 -11.77
C GLY A 533 8.77 13.16 -13.10
N GLY A 534 7.92 12.15 -13.20
CA GLY A 534 7.24 11.73 -14.43
C GLY A 534 7.97 10.60 -15.17
N GLU A 535 7.40 10.16 -16.29
CA GLU A 535 7.99 9.22 -17.25
C GLU A 535 8.32 9.92 -18.59
N GLU A 536 9.10 9.29 -19.46
CA GLU A 536 9.45 9.84 -20.80
C GLU A 536 8.25 9.93 -21.78
N GLY A 537 7.10 9.38 -21.39
CA GLY A 537 5.85 9.28 -22.14
C GLY A 537 4.95 8.23 -21.47
N SER A 538 3.82 7.88 -22.09
CA SER A 538 2.89 6.89 -21.51
C SER A 538 3.49 5.49 -21.34
N ASN A 539 3.61 5.01 -20.10
CA ASN A 539 4.26 3.75 -19.72
C ASN A 539 5.73 3.71 -20.17
N GLY A 540 6.40 4.86 -20.06
CA GLY A 540 7.78 5.06 -20.46
C GLY A 540 8.77 4.58 -19.40
N ALA A 541 10.06 4.89 -19.61
CA ALA A 541 11.01 4.81 -18.51
C ALA A 541 10.75 5.97 -17.51
N PRO A 542 11.02 5.79 -16.21
CA PRO A 542 10.99 6.90 -15.26
C PRO A 542 11.95 8.01 -15.69
N VAL A 543 11.57 9.24 -15.36
CA VAL A 543 12.40 10.44 -15.46
C VAL A 543 12.75 10.86 -14.03
N PRO A 544 13.74 10.19 -13.39
CA PRO A 544 14.07 10.37 -11.98
C PRO A 544 14.90 11.64 -11.77
N THR A 545 14.44 12.76 -12.28
CA THR A 545 15.12 14.05 -12.20
C THR A 545 14.19 15.16 -11.76
N LEU A 546 14.77 16.26 -11.27
CA LEU A 546 14.10 17.53 -11.10
C LEU A 546 14.78 18.64 -11.89
N GLU A 547 14.03 19.71 -12.15
CA GLU A 547 14.50 20.93 -12.81
C GLU A 547 13.73 22.16 -12.34
N ILE A 548 14.26 23.36 -12.65
CA ILE A 548 13.69 24.64 -12.23
C ILE A 548 13.33 25.47 -13.46
N LEU A 549 12.17 26.13 -13.44
CA LEU A 549 11.75 27.16 -14.39
C LEU A 549 11.67 28.55 -13.71
N PRO A 550 12.22 29.63 -14.31
CA PRO A 550 13.05 29.65 -15.53
C PRO A 550 14.30 28.79 -15.38
N ARG A 551 14.87 28.30 -16.49
CA ARG A 551 15.95 27.31 -16.48
C ARG A 551 17.14 27.74 -15.62
N VAL A 552 17.40 27.02 -14.53
CA VAL A 552 18.61 27.14 -13.71
C VAL A 552 19.37 25.82 -13.72
N GLY A 553 20.59 25.84 -14.27
CA GLY A 553 21.49 24.68 -14.26
C GLY A 553 21.02 23.46 -15.08
N PRO A 554 21.72 22.32 -14.93
CA PRO A 554 21.27 21.03 -15.45
C PRO A 554 20.16 20.43 -14.58
N VAL A 555 19.52 19.36 -15.06
CA VAL A 555 18.62 18.54 -14.23
C VAL A 555 19.39 17.78 -13.15
N LEU A 556 18.77 17.55 -11.99
CA LEU A 556 19.38 16.80 -10.88
C LEU A 556 18.71 15.44 -10.70
N PHE A 557 19.51 14.38 -10.62
CA PHE A 557 19.04 12.99 -10.47
C PHE A 557 18.66 12.66 -9.03
N MET A 558 17.56 11.92 -8.87
CA MET A 558 16.94 11.55 -7.61
C MET A 558 16.70 10.03 -7.57
N GLU A 559 17.59 9.29 -6.88
CA GLU A 559 17.51 7.82 -6.74
C GLU A 559 16.12 7.32 -6.34
N TRP A 560 15.47 8.05 -5.42
CA TRP A 560 14.18 7.67 -4.87
C TRP A 560 13.04 7.71 -5.89
N LEU A 561 13.15 8.57 -6.93
CA LEU A 561 12.24 8.55 -8.07
C LEU A 561 12.48 7.34 -8.97
N GLN A 562 13.71 6.85 -9.11
CA GLN A 562 13.98 5.66 -9.91
C GLN A 562 13.54 4.38 -9.19
N ARG A 563 13.76 4.30 -7.87
CA ARG A 563 13.53 3.09 -7.08
C ARG A 563 12.06 2.79 -6.80
N THR A 564 11.20 3.82 -6.72
CA THR A 564 9.77 3.67 -6.37
C THR A 564 8.82 3.77 -7.57
N ASP A 565 9.37 3.88 -8.77
CA ASP A 565 8.65 3.78 -10.04
C ASP A 565 7.89 2.44 -10.16
N PRO A 566 6.68 2.40 -10.77
CA PRO A 566 5.89 3.53 -11.28
C PRO A 566 4.98 4.17 -10.21
N ASN A 567 5.15 3.84 -8.92
CA ASN A 567 4.19 4.21 -7.86
C ASN A 567 4.35 5.63 -7.29
N ASN A 568 5.15 6.48 -7.95
CA ASN A 568 5.61 7.76 -7.44
C ASN A 568 5.34 8.96 -8.38
N LEU A 569 4.59 8.75 -9.46
CA LEU A 569 4.24 9.79 -10.41
C LEU A 569 3.24 10.77 -9.78
N TYR A 570 3.30 12.04 -10.19
CA TYR A 570 2.80 13.16 -9.38
C TYR A 570 3.24 13.09 -7.90
N PRO A 571 4.56 13.14 -7.61
CA PRO A 571 5.05 13.18 -6.23
C PRO A 571 4.53 14.45 -5.53
N TYR A 572 3.94 14.34 -4.34
CA TYR A 572 3.40 15.50 -3.63
C TYR A 572 4.54 16.35 -3.07
N LEU A 573 4.54 17.64 -3.42
CA LEU A 573 5.56 18.60 -2.97
C LEU A 573 4.93 19.79 -2.23
N THR A 574 5.61 20.28 -1.19
CA THR A 574 5.27 21.58 -0.58
C THR A 574 6.48 22.25 0.09
N PRO A 575 6.64 23.59 -0.02
CA PRO A 575 7.62 24.32 0.78
C PRO A 575 7.20 24.34 2.25
N LEU A 576 8.15 24.05 3.13
CA LEU A 576 7.98 23.97 4.58
C LEU A 576 8.47 25.26 5.28
N PRO A 577 7.90 25.62 6.44
CA PRO A 577 8.32 26.78 7.24
C PRO A 577 9.83 26.87 7.57
N SER A 578 10.57 25.76 7.66
CA SER A 578 12.02 25.79 7.90
C SER A 578 12.89 26.17 6.69
N GLY A 579 12.31 26.42 5.51
CA GLY A 579 13.08 26.57 4.27
C GLY A 579 13.57 25.25 3.69
N ASN A 580 12.79 24.20 3.86
CA ASN A 580 12.99 22.90 3.22
C ASN A 580 11.76 22.54 2.37
N ILE A 581 11.81 21.44 1.62
CA ILE A 581 10.70 20.95 0.80
C ILE A 581 10.29 19.56 1.30
N LEU A 582 9.01 19.34 1.60
CA LEU A 582 8.47 17.99 1.76
C LEU A 582 8.27 17.38 0.38
N ALA A 583 8.74 16.14 0.19
CA ALA A 583 8.38 15.27 -0.91
C ALA A 583 7.76 13.98 -0.37
N ALA A 584 6.51 13.69 -0.74
CA ALA A 584 5.80 12.46 -0.40
C ALA A 584 5.34 11.74 -1.67
N TYR A 585 5.65 10.46 -1.78
CA TYR A 585 5.51 9.67 -3.02
C TYR A 585 5.42 8.19 -2.68
N TYR A 586 4.70 7.41 -3.48
CA TYR A 586 4.36 6.02 -3.16
C TYR A 586 3.81 5.90 -1.72
N ASN A 587 4.51 5.19 -0.83
CA ASN A 587 4.26 5.16 0.62
C ASN A 587 5.47 5.69 1.43
N GLU A 588 6.34 6.50 0.81
CA GLU A 588 7.50 7.13 1.42
C GLU A 588 7.31 8.66 1.53
N ALA A 589 8.03 9.29 2.46
CA ALA A 589 8.12 10.74 2.53
C ALA A 589 9.49 11.17 3.04
N ARG A 590 9.97 12.32 2.55
CA ARG A 590 11.26 12.91 2.95
C ARG A 590 11.23 14.43 2.87
N ILE A 591 12.18 15.05 3.56
CA ILE A 591 12.45 16.48 3.54
C ILE A 591 13.74 16.69 2.74
N LEU A 592 13.69 17.58 1.76
CA LEU A 592 14.80 17.98 0.90
C LEU A 592 15.25 19.40 1.26
N ASP A 593 16.55 19.66 1.15
CA ASP A 593 17.11 21.02 1.23
C ASP A 593 16.60 21.87 0.04
N GLU A 594 16.16 23.12 0.28
CA GLU A 594 15.58 23.95 -0.79
C GLU A 594 16.57 24.37 -1.90
N ARG A 595 17.88 24.19 -1.68
CA ARG A 595 18.97 24.70 -2.53
C ARG A 595 19.75 23.58 -3.21
N THR A 596 20.08 22.51 -2.47
CA THR A 596 20.82 21.36 -3.02
C THR A 596 19.90 20.21 -3.44
N PHE A 597 18.67 20.18 -2.92
CA PHE A 597 17.72 19.06 -3.04
C PHE A 597 18.20 17.74 -2.43
N ASP A 598 19.26 17.76 -1.62
CA ASP A 598 19.70 16.60 -0.84
C ASP A 598 18.64 16.21 0.20
N THR A 599 18.55 14.92 0.51
CA THR A 599 17.63 14.45 1.56
C THR A 599 18.15 14.81 2.94
N VAL A 600 17.51 15.80 3.57
CA VAL A 600 17.79 16.24 4.96
C VAL A 600 17.21 15.26 5.98
N ARG A 601 16.03 14.69 5.72
CA ARG A 601 15.39 13.70 6.61
C ARG A 601 14.42 12.80 5.85
N THR A 602 14.55 11.49 6.01
CA THR A 602 13.48 10.53 5.67
C THR A 602 12.48 10.45 6.82
N LEU A 603 11.18 10.48 6.52
CA LEU A 603 10.09 10.30 7.48
C LEU A 603 9.69 8.81 7.54
N PRO A 604 8.95 8.36 8.58
CA PRO A 604 8.38 7.02 8.59
C PRO A 604 7.51 6.78 7.35
N ASN A 605 7.46 5.54 6.86
CA ASN A 605 6.58 5.20 5.74
C ASN A 605 5.12 5.56 6.05
N ILE A 606 4.44 6.06 5.03
CA ILE A 606 3.03 6.42 5.06
C ILE A 606 2.23 5.12 5.24
N PRO A 607 1.39 4.99 6.28
CA PRO A 607 0.61 3.77 6.51
C PRO A 607 -0.28 3.43 5.31
N GLY A 608 -0.34 2.15 4.94
CA GLY A 608 -1.18 1.64 3.85
C GLY A 608 -2.57 1.21 4.31
N ALA A 609 -2.91 -0.06 4.09
CA ALA A 609 -4.10 -0.73 4.58
C ALA A 609 -3.82 -1.56 5.84
N VAL A 610 -4.85 -1.88 6.61
CA VAL A 610 -4.70 -2.70 7.84
C VAL A 610 -4.10 -4.09 7.56
N ASN A 611 -4.23 -4.63 6.35
CA ASN A 611 -3.61 -5.88 5.91
C ASN A 611 -2.38 -5.70 5.00
N ASN A 612 -2.05 -4.48 4.57
CA ASN A 612 -0.97 -4.26 3.60
C ASN A 612 -0.28 -2.90 3.81
N ASP A 613 0.92 -2.95 4.41
CA ASP A 613 1.73 -1.75 4.69
C ASP A 613 2.35 -1.13 3.42
N ALA A 614 2.29 -1.80 2.27
CA ALA A 614 2.74 -1.30 0.96
C ALA A 614 1.69 -0.42 0.24
N GLY A 615 0.55 -0.11 0.87
CA GLY A 615 -0.45 0.79 0.29
C GLY A 615 0.09 2.20 0.04
N GLY A 616 0.03 2.66 -1.21
CA GLY A 616 0.60 3.92 -1.66
C GLY A 616 -0.43 5.02 -1.92
N ARG A 617 0.07 6.23 -2.14
CA ARG A 617 -0.72 7.48 -2.16
C ARG A 617 -0.65 8.26 -3.46
N THR A 618 0.48 8.26 -4.16
CA THR A 618 0.60 8.95 -5.47
C THR A 618 0.23 8.03 -6.62
N TYR A 619 0.20 8.54 -7.86
CA TYR A 619 -0.18 7.75 -9.03
C TYR A 619 0.73 6.50 -9.20
N PRO A 620 0.20 5.34 -9.64
CA PRO A 620 -1.20 5.07 -9.98
C PRO A 620 -2.06 4.68 -8.77
N LEU A 621 -1.52 4.65 -7.56
CA LEU A 621 -2.28 4.25 -6.37
C LEU A 621 -3.22 5.38 -5.88
N GLU A 622 -2.94 6.63 -6.26
CA GLU A 622 -3.80 7.83 -6.32
C GLU A 622 -4.82 8.05 -5.18
N GLY A 623 -4.34 8.72 -4.13
CA GLY A 623 -5.13 9.55 -3.22
C GLY A 623 -4.92 11.04 -3.51
N THR A 624 -5.14 11.88 -2.51
CA THR A 624 -4.89 13.34 -2.57
C THR A 624 -4.13 13.81 -1.34
N MET A 625 -3.17 14.73 -1.50
CA MET A 625 -2.60 15.53 -0.41
C MET A 625 -3.15 16.97 -0.39
N VAL A 626 -3.44 17.48 0.81
CA VAL A 626 -3.67 18.90 1.07
C VAL A 626 -2.86 19.36 2.29
N LEU A 627 -2.62 20.67 2.39
CA LEU A 627 -2.01 21.29 3.58
C LEU A 627 -3.10 21.65 4.60
N LEU A 628 -2.90 21.30 5.86
CA LEU A 628 -3.80 21.68 6.95
C LEU A 628 -3.76 23.20 7.20
N PRO A 629 -4.85 23.83 7.68
CA PRO A 629 -4.95 25.28 7.69
C PRO A 629 -3.96 25.97 8.62
N GLN A 630 -3.16 26.87 8.07
CA GLN A 630 -2.24 27.72 8.81
C GLN A 630 -2.97 28.94 9.38
N LYS A 631 -2.59 29.39 10.57
CA LYS A 631 -3.23 30.52 11.27
C LYS A 631 -2.17 31.45 11.85
N ALA A 632 -2.35 32.75 11.72
CA ALA A 632 -1.48 33.72 12.38
C ALA A 632 -1.51 33.51 13.92
N PRO A 633 -0.38 33.61 14.63
CA PRO A 633 0.93 34.14 14.21
C PRO A 633 1.83 33.17 13.43
N TYR A 634 1.33 31.98 13.03
CA TYR A 634 2.05 30.96 12.24
C TYR A 634 3.13 30.19 13.01
N ASN A 635 3.02 30.13 14.34
CA ASN A 635 3.92 29.37 15.20
C ASN A 635 3.66 27.86 15.23
N ASP A 636 2.46 27.42 14.79
CA ASP A 636 2.10 26.00 14.76
C ASP A 636 2.83 25.30 13.59
N PRO A 637 3.43 24.11 13.80
CA PRO A 637 4.06 23.36 12.71
C PRO A 637 3.06 23.05 11.60
N LEU A 638 3.46 23.28 10.35
CA LEU A 638 2.65 22.97 9.17
C LEU A 638 2.26 21.50 9.20
N GLY A 639 0.97 21.21 9.06
CA GLY A 639 0.46 19.85 8.94
C GLY A 639 0.12 19.51 7.50
N VAL A 640 0.32 18.25 7.11
CA VAL A 640 -0.18 17.71 5.84
C VAL A 640 -1.22 16.63 6.11
N LEU A 641 -2.17 16.48 5.19
CA LEU A 641 -3.23 15.48 5.22
C LEU A 641 -3.26 14.78 3.86
N ILE A 642 -3.16 13.45 3.87
CA ILE A 642 -3.24 12.60 2.68
C ILE A 642 -4.43 11.65 2.84
N CYS A 643 -5.37 11.66 1.90
CA CYS A 643 -6.58 10.84 1.96
C CYS A 643 -6.68 9.90 0.75
N GLY A 644 -7.13 8.67 1.01
CA GLY A 644 -7.27 7.66 -0.03
C GLY A 644 -5.93 7.17 -0.57
N GLY A 645 -5.99 6.43 -1.68
CA GLY A 645 -4.87 5.67 -2.23
C GLY A 645 -5.27 4.23 -2.47
N SER A 646 -4.31 3.35 -2.76
CA SER A 646 -4.59 1.94 -3.05
C SER A 646 -3.42 1.01 -2.74
N THR A 647 -3.68 -0.29 -2.61
CA THR A 647 -2.61 -1.30 -2.50
C THR A 647 -2.06 -1.68 -3.88
N PRO A 648 -0.74 -1.96 -3.99
CA PRO A 648 -0.17 -2.61 -5.17
C PRO A 648 -0.85 -3.95 -5.52
N TYR A 649 -0.63 -4.42 -6.75
CA TYR A 649 -0.94 -5.78 -7.23
C TYR A 649 -2.39 -6.28 -7.03
N GLY A 650 -3.38 -5.38 -7.10
CA GLY A 650 -4.79 -5.74 -6.97
C GLY A 650 -5.73 -4.58 -6.66
N GLY A 651 -5.18 -3.47 -6.14
CA GLY A 651 -5.90 -2.22 -6.00
C GLY A 651 -6.96 -2.22 -4.89
N ASP A 652 -6.65 -2.69 -3.68
CA ASP A 652 -7.55 -2.45 -2.55
C ASP A 652 -7.46 -0.98 -2.14
N ALA A 653 -8.49 -0.21 -2.49
CA ALA A 653 -8.53 1.22 -2.19
C ALA A 653 -8.54 1.46 -0.67
N LEU A 654 -7.77 2.44 -0.22
CA LEU A 654 -7.55 2.71 1.20
C LEU A 654 -8.78 3.37 1.83
N ASP A 655 -9.14 2.95 3.04
CA ASP A 655 -10.24 3.49 3.84
C ASP A 655 -9.76 4.45 4.93
N ASN A 656 -8.63 5.14 4.71
CA ASN A 656 -8.07 6.05 5.71
C ASN A 656 -7.46 7.32 5.11
N CYS A 657 -7.49 8.38 5.91
CA CYS A 657 -6.62 9.53 5.78
C CYS A 657 -5.50 9.43 6.81
N VAL A 658 -4.35 9.99 6.46
CA VAL A 658 -3.17 10.08 7.34
C VAL A 658 -2.70 11.52 7.40
N SER A 659 -2.26 11.96 8.58
CA SER A 659 -1.70 13.29 8.78
C SER A 659 -0.42 13.27 9.58
N ILE A 660 0.46 14.23 9.30
CA ILE A 660 1.72 14.43 10.02
C ILE A 660 2.07 15.92 10.03
N GLN A 661 2.78 16.36 11.06
CA GLN A 661 3.52 17.62 11.04
C GLN A 661 4.97 17.26 10.72
N PRO A 662 5.39 17.29 9.44
CA PRO A 662 6.62 16.64 8.99
C PRO A 662 7.89 17.23 9.61
N GLU A 663 7.84 18.48 10.09
CA GLU A 663 8.97 19.17 10.72
C GLU A 663 9.21 18.77 12.18
N VAL A 664 8.17 18.30 12.89
CA VAL A 664 8.26 17.92 14.32
C VAL A 664 9.26 16.75 14.50
N PRO A 665 10.20 16.82 15.45
CA PRO A 665 11.13 15.72 15.72
C PRO A 665 10.41 14.41 16.03
N ASN A 666 10.84 13.32 15.38
CA ASN A 666 10.28 11.97 15.52
C ASN A 666 8.77 11.85 15.21
N ALA A 667 8.19 12.79 14.45
CA ALA A 667 6.78 12.78 14.06
C ALA A 667 6.35 11.44 13.47
N GLN A 668 5.16 10.99 13.88
CA GLN A 668 4.52 9.77 13.40
C GLN A 668 3.24 10.12 12.64
N TRP A 669 2.87 9.30 11.67
CA TRP A 669 1.60 9.42 10.97
C TRP A 669 0.42 9.12 11.91
N VAL A 670 -0.47 10.09 12.06
CA VAL A 670 -1.80 9.90 12.67
C VAL A 670 -2.72 9.32 11.62
N ILE A 671 -3.36 8.18 11.90
CA ILE A 671 -4.29 7.50 10.99
C ILE A 671 -5.73 7.78 11.46
N GLU A 672 -6.58 8.26 10.56
CA GLU A 672 -8.01 8.47 10.78
C GLU A 672 -8.80 7.70 9.71
N ARG A 673 -9.74 6.84 10.12
CA ARG A 673 -10.49 6.00 9.17
C ARG A 673 -11.58 6.80 8.47
N MET A 674 -11.63 6.70 7.14
CA MET A 674 -12.69 7.26 6.31
C MET A 674 -13.98 6.45 6.39
N PRO A 675 -15.16 7.08 6.23
CA PRO A 675 -16.44 6.36 6.13
C PRO A 675 -16.58 5.40 4.93
N SER A 676 -15.62 5.37 4.01
CA SER A 676 -15.60 4.55 2.81
C SER A 676 -14.19 4.47 2.22
N LYS A 677 -13.84 3.35 1.59
CA LYS A 677 -12.64 3.19 0.74
C LYS A 677 -12.61 4.24 -0.38
N ARG A 678 -11.44 4.80 -0.72
CA ARG A 678 -11.31 5.72 -1.87
C ARG A 678 -9.92 5.68 -2.52
N VAL A 679 -9.92 5.39 -3.81
CA VAL A 679 -8.84 5.64 -4.78
C VAL A 679 -9.37 6.64 -5.82
N LEU A 680 -8.51 7.38 -6.51
CA LEU A 680 -8.88 8.48 -7.43
C LEU A 680 -9.61 9.61 -6.68
N THR A 681 -9.09 9.93 -5.50
CA THR A 681 -9.70 10.93 -4.62
C THR A 681 -9.50 12.33 -5.19
N CYS A 682 -10.43 13.24 -4.93
CA CYS A 682 -10.18 14.68 -5.03
C CYS A 682 -10.47 15.36 -3.68
N MET A 683 -9.74 16.45 -3.38
CA MET A 683 -9.98 17.26 -2.18
C MET A 683 -10.01 18.75 -2.48
N ALA A 684 -11.12 19.41 -2.16
CA ALA A 684 -11.24 20.87 -2.24
C ALA A 684 -11.22 21.50 -0.84
N GLY A 685 -10.26 22.38 -0.57
CA GLY A 685 -10.26 23.22 0.63
C GLY A 685 -11.37 24.27 0.57
N LEU A 686 -12.07 24.49 1.68
CA LEU A 686 -13.20 25.42 1.79
C LEU A 686 -12.84 26.67 2.62
N PRO A 687 -13.52 27.82 2.42
CA PRO A 687 -13.17 29.09 3.08
C PRO A 687 -13.24 29.07 4.61
N ASP A 688 -13.97 28.13 5.20
CA ASP A 688 -14.11 27.96 6.65
C ASP A 688 -12.98 27.13 7.30
N GLY A 689 -12.09 26.57 6.47
CA GLY A 689 -10.96 25.73 6.91
C GLY A 689 -11.25 24.23 6.94
N THR A 690 -12.42 23.81 6.45
CA THR A 690 -12.73 22.39 6.21
C THR A 690 -12.30 21.96 4.80
N PHE A 691 -12.28 20.65 4.54
CA PHE A 691 -11.99 20.09 3.21
C PHE A 691 -13.11 19.16 2.78
N LEU A 692 -13.56 19.29 1.53
CA LEU A 692 -14.48 18.35 0.91
C LEU A 692 -13.68 17.29 0.16
N ILE A 693 -13.85 16.02 0.56
CA ILE A 693 -13.29 14.83 -0.08
C ILE A 693 -14.40 14.20 -0.94
N LEU A 694 -14.13 13.95 -2.21
CA LEU A 694 -15.11 13.43 -3.17
C LEU A 694 -14.44 12.65 -4.31
N ASN A 695 -15.25 12.21 -5.26
CA ASN A 695 -14.87 11.49 -6.48
C ASN A 695 -14.18 10.12 -6.23
N GLY A 696 -13.90 9.42 -7.31
CA GLY A 696 -13.14 8.18 -7.34
C GLY A 696 -13.93 6.92 -7.06
N ALA A 697 -13.21 5.87 -6.68
CA ALA A 697 -13.67 4.49 -6.65
C ALA A 697 -13.30 3.79 -5.33
N ARG A 698 -13.95 2.66 -5.05
CA ARG A 698 -13.70 1.85 -3.83
C ARG A 698 -12.79 0.65 -4.08
N LYS A 699 -12.40 0.42 -5.33
CA LYS A 699 -11.47 -0.63 -5.75
C LYS A 699 -10.75 -0.24 -7.03
N GLY A 700 -9.54 -0.77 -7.19
CA GLY A 700 -8.66 -0.58 -8.33
C GLY A 700 -7.58 0.46 -8.11
N VAL A 701 -7.04 0.96 -9.22
CA VAL A 701 -5.97 1.96 -9.30
C VAL A 701 -6.28 2.96 -10.41
N ALA A 702 -5.49 4.02 -10.49
CA ALA A 702 -5.55 5.02 -11.55
C ALA A 702 -5.09 4.45 -12.89
N GLY A 703 -5.66 4.98 -13.97
CA GLY A 703 -5.50 4.45 -15.33
C GLY A 703 -6.82 3.97 -15.94
N PHE A 704 -6.80 3.77 -17.25
CA PHE A 704 -7.99 3.42 -18.04
C PHE A 704 -8.52 2.01 -17.72
N GLY A 705 -9.80 1.92 -17.37
CA GLY A 705 -10.47 0.67 -16.99
C GLY A 705 -9.98 0.00 -15.69
N LEU A 706 -9.04 0.61 -14.95
CA LEU A 706 -8.37 -0.02 -13.80
C LEU A 706 -9.08 0.15 -12.46
N ALA A 707 -10.21 0.87 -12.41
CA ALA A 707 -10.99 1.15 -11.20
C ALA A 707 -12.47 0.72 -11.33
N GLU A 708 -13.06 0.32 -10.21
CA GLU A 708 -14.46 -0.15 -10.12
C GLU A 708 -15.10 0.13 -8.75
N ASP A 709 -16.43 -0.07 -8.65
CA ASP A 709 -17.28 0.36 -7.51
C ASP A 709 -17.16 1.88 -7.22
N PRO A 710 -17.83 2.75 -8.02
CA PRO A 710 -17.70 4.21 -7.91
C PRO A 710 -18.12 4.74 -6.54
N ASN A 711 -17.31 5.61 -5.95
CA ASN A 711 -17.59 6.23 -4.66
C ASN A 711 -18.40 7.52 -4.81
N LEU A 712 -19.72 7.36 -4.90
CA LEU A 712 -20.69 8.43 -5.11
C LEU A 712 -20.87 9.42 -3.94
N GLY A 713 -20.37 9.11 -2.74
CA GLY A 713 -20.58 9.94 -1.54
C GLY A 713 -19.44 10.91 -1.28
N ALA A 714 -19.75 12.14 -0.88
CA ALA A 714 -18.77 13.09 -0.37
C ALA A 714 -18.52 12.92 1.14
N VAL A 715 -17.35 13.36 1.60
CA VAL A 715 -16.97 13.40 3.03
C VAL A 715 -16.42 14.79 3.35
N LEU A 716 -16.91 15.43 4.41
CA LEU A 716 -16.36 16.70 4.90
C LEU A 716 -15.39 16.43 6.05
N TYR A 717 -14.13 16.86 5.90
CA TYR A 717 -13.08 16.79 6.92
C TYR A 717 -12.93 18.14 7.61
N ASP A 718 -13.15 18.17 8.92
CA ASP A 718 -13.00 19.34 9.79
C ASP A 718 -11.77 19.18 10.71
N PRO A 719 -10.64 19.83 10.38
CA PRO A 719 -9.41 19.71 11.16
C PRO A 719 -9.51 20.31 12.57
N SER A 720 -10.53 21.12 12.85
CA SER A 720 -10.72 21.75 14.17
C SER A 720 -11.30 20.80 15.22
N LYS A 721 -11.89 19.68 14.79
CA LYS A 721 -12.40 18.63 15.69
C LYS A 721 -11.27 17.73 16.21
N PRO A 722 -11.49 17.02 17.33
CA PRO A 722 -10.58 15.98 17.80
C PRO A 722 -10.32 14.91 16.73
N VAL A 723 -9.11 14.35 16.73
CA VAL A 723 -8.74 13.18 15.91
C VAL A 723 -9.78 12.07 16.08
N ASN A 724 -10.09 11.36 14.98
CA ASN A 724 -11.13 10.34 14.86
C ASN A 724 -12.58 10.87 14.98
N GLN A 725 -12.78 12.20 15.00
CA GLN A 725 -14.11 12.85 14.99
C GLN A 725 -14.26 13.90 13.87
N ARG A 726 -13.27 13.97 12.97
CA ARG A 726 -13.15 15.03 11.96
C ARG A 726 -14.01 14.84 10.73
N MET A 727 -14.46 13.62 10.44
CA MET A 727 -15.14 13.29 9.18
C MET A 727 -16.66 13.26 9.33
N SER A 728 -17.34 13.85 8.34
CA SER A 728 -18.80 13.86 8.22
C SER A 728 -19.20 13.23 6.88
N ILE A 729 -20.19 12.33 6.89
CA ILE A 729 -20.74 11.73 5.67
C ILE A 729 -21.72 12.74 5.06
N MET A 730 -21.46 13.14 3.82
CA MET A 730 -22.19 14.21 3.13
C MET A 730 -23.14 13.63 2.07
N ALA A 731 -23.76 14.50 1.26
CA ALA A 731 -24.60 14.09 0.15
C ALA A 731 -23.86 13.24 -0.90
N ASN A 732 -24.63 12.46 -1.67
CA ASN A 732 -24.14 11.66 -2.79
C ASN A 732 -24.46 12.36 -4.13
N THR A 733 -23.62 12.14 -5.15
CA THR A 733 -23.97 12.36 -6.55
C THR A 733 -24.61 11.08 -7.15
N THR A 734 -25.20 11.19 -8.34
CA THR A 734 -25.61 10.07 -9.19
C THR A 734 -24.63 9.80 -10.33
N ILE A 735 -23.56 10.61 -10.45
CA ILE A 735 -22.57 10.55 -11.52
C ILE A 735 -21.29 9.87 -11.01
N ALA A 736 -20.83 8.83 -11.70
CA ALA A 736 -19.58 8.14 -11.40
C ALA A 736 -18.38 8.98 -11.86
N ARG A 737 -17.87 9.82 -10.96
CA ARG A 737 -16.64 10.62 -11.16
C ARG A 737 -15.42 9.71 -10.95
N MET A 738 -14.94 9.05 -12.00
CA MET A 738 -13.86 8.06 -11.98
C MET A 738 -12.49 8.71 -12.29
N TYR A 739 -11.61 8.00 -13.00
CA TYR A 739 -10.27 8.47 -13.36
C TYR A 739 -10.31 9.73 -14.25
N HIS A 740 -9.41 10.70 -14.00
CA HIS A 740 -9.48 12.07 -14.53
C HIS A 740 -10.72 12.88 -14.10
N SER A 741 -11.28 12.63 -12.91
CA SER A 741 -12.25 13.57 -12.33
C SER A 741 -11.56 14.53 -11.39
N GLU A 742 -12.10 15.75 -11.29
CA GLU A 742 -11.49 16.86 -10.57
C GLU A 742 -12.48 17.54 -9.62
N ALA A 743 -11.94 18.22 -8.60
CA ALA A 743 -12.73 19.06 -7.71
C ALA A 743 -11.97 20.31 -7.27
N ILE A 744 -12.59 21.49 -7.42
CA ILE A 744 -11.94 22.78 -7.13
C ILE A 744 -12.89 23.80 -6.51
N LEU A 745 -12.39 24.63 -5.59
CA LEU A 745 -13.16 25.72 -4.99
C LEU A 745 -13.39 26.86 -6.02
N MET A 746 -14.65 27.26 -6.21
CA MET A 746 -15.03 28.42 -7.02
C MET A 746 -14.94 29.72 -6.20
N ALA A 747 -14.78 30.85 -6.89
CA ALA A 747 -14.77 32.18 -6.27
C ALA A 747 -16.07 32.53 -5.50
N ASP A 748 -17.19 31.86 -5.79
CA ASP A 748 -18.44 31.98 -5.06
C ASP A 748 -18.58 30.97 -3.91
N GLY A 749 -17.54 30.22 -3.55
CA GLY A 749 -17.55 29.28 -2.43
C GLY A 749 -18.27 27.95 -2.68
N ARG A 750 -18.79 27.68 -3.90
CA ARG A 750 -19.17 26.32 -4.32
C ARG A 750 -17.92 25.50 -4.64
N VAL A 751 -18.04 24.17 -4.65
CA VAL A 751 -17.00 23.30 -5.20
C VAL A 751 -17.45 22.83 -6.57
N LEU A 752 -16.68 23.12 -7.61
CA LEU A 752 -16.89 22.62 -8.96
C LEU A 752 -16.43 21.15 -9.04
N VAL A 753 -17.17 20.33 -9.79
CA VAL A 753 -16.88 18.90 -9.99
C VAL A 753 -16.95 18.57 -11.48
N THR A 754 -15.82 18.10 -12.03
CA THR A 754 -15.60 17.87 -13.47
C THR A 754 -14.93 16.51 -13.75
N GLY A 755 -14.82 16.14 -15.03
CA GLY A 755 -14.34 14.81 -15.46
C GLY A 755 -15.32 13.69 -15.08
N SER A 756 -15.12 12.42 -15.43
CA SER A 756 -13.92 11.64 -15.72
C SER A 756 -13.80 11.16 -17.17
N ASP A 757 -12.58 10.78 -17.57
CA ASP A 757 -12.33 9.91 -18.74
C ASP A 757 -11.69 8.59 -18.27
N PRO A 758 -12.50 7.58 -17.87
CA PRO A 758 -11.98 6.28 -17.47
C PRO A 758 -11.71 5.32 -18.64
N GLN A 759 -12.08 5.69 -19.88
CA GLN A 759 -12.10 4.83 -21.08
C GLN A 759 -12.64 3.41 -20.81
N ASP A 760 -13.77 3.32 -20.12
CA ASP A 760 -14.37 2.07 -19.67
C ASP A 760 -15.83 1.98 -20.14
N PRO A 761 -16.27 0.92 -20.85
CA PRO A 761 -17.68 0.77 -21.24
C PRO A 761 -18.65 0.69 -20.04
N ARG A 762 -18.16 0.42 -18.82
CA ARG A 762 -18.93 0.43 -17.57
C ARG A 762 -19.25 1.84 -17.07
N PHE A 763 -18.40 2.82 -17.39
CA PHE A 763 -18.47 4.18 -16.84
C PHE A 763 -18.24 5.23 -17.95
N PRO A 764 -19.26 6.02 -18.33
CA PRO A 764 -19.14 6.93 -19.46
C PRO A 764 -18.09 8.03 -19.22
N GLN A 765 -17.49 8.50 -20.31
CA GLN A 765 -16.77 9.77 -20.31
C GLN A 765 -17.71 10.92 -19.96
N GLU A 766 -17.31 11.75 -19.00
CA GLU A 766 -18.27 12.60 -18.31
C GLU A 766 -18.00 14.10 -18.53
N ARG A 767 -18.71 14.62 -19.53
CA ARG A 767 -18.70 16.03 -19.94
C ARG A 767 -19.62 16.89 -19.04
N ARG A 768 -20.54 16.32 -18.26
CA ARG A 768 -21.47 17.11 -17.42
C ARG A 768 -20.73 17.74 -16.25
N VAL A 769 -20.94 19.02 -16.02
CA VAL A 769 -20.36 19.76 -14.89
C VAL A 769 -21.36 19.77 -13.74
N GLU A 770 -20.91 19.38 -12.55
CA GLU A 770 -21.66 19.53 -11.31
C GLU A 770 -21.01 20.60 -10.41
N VAL A 771 -21.78 21.09 -9.45
CA VAL A 771 -21.26 21.75 -8.25
C VAL A 771 -21.73 21.00 -7.02
N PHE A 772 -20.85 20.85 -6.04
CA PHE A 772 -21.26 20.60 -4.67
C PHE A 772 -21.49 21.94 -3.97
N LEU A 773 -22.65 22.08 -3.34
CA LEU A 773 -23.06 23.21 -2.53
C LEU A 773 -22.81 22.88 -1.05
N PRO A 774 -21.77 23.48 -0.41
CA PRO A 774 -21.50 23.19 0.99
C PRO A 774 -22.60 23.72 1.92
N PRO A 775 -22.70 23.19 3.16
CA PRO A 775 -23.76 23.57 4.10
C PRO A 775 -23.87 25.08 4.34
N TYR A 776 -22.75 25.82 4.30
CA TYR A 776 -22.77 27.28 4.45
C TYR A 776 -23.53 28.01 3.34
N ILE A 777 -23.55 27.50 2.10
CA ILE A 777 -24.34 28.05 0.99
C ILE A 777 -25.84 27.72 1.19
N LEU A 778 -26.13 26.50 1.63
CA LEU A 778 -27.50 26.01 1.80
C LEU A 778 -28.19 26.50 3.09
N SER A 779 -27.46 27.17 3.97
CA SER A 779 -27.96 27.71 5.25
C SER A 779 -29.04 28.78 5.11
N GLY A 780 -29.13 29.44 3.94
CA GLY A 780 -29.98 30.62 3.72
C GLY A 780 -29.47 31.89 4.41
N ALA A 781 -28.34 31.84 5.11
CA ALA A 781 -27.72 33.01 5.72
C ALA A 781 -27.25 34.01 4.64
N ARG A 782 -27.49 35.30 4.87
CA ARG A 782 -27.01 36.35 3.96
C ARG A 782 -25.48 36.37 3.96
N ARG A 783 -24.89 36.20 2.78
CA ARG A 783 -23.44 36.28 2.57
C ARG A 783 -22.92 37.68 2.95
N PRO A 784 -21.79 37.80 3.66
CA PRO A 784 -21.15 39.07 3.88
C PRO A 784 -20.61 39.63 2.56
N THR A 785 -20.45 40.95 2.50
CA THR A 785 -19.88 41.65 1.34
C THR A 785 -18.80 42.61 1.81
N PHE A 786 -17.77 42.83 0.99
CA PHE A 786 -16.69 43.75 1.29
C PHE A 786 -16.16 44.42 0.03
N THR A 787 -15.35 45.47 0.20
CA THR A 787 -14.55 46.07 -0.87
C THR A 787 -13.07 46.08 -0.50
N ILE A 788 -12.22 45.96 -1.52
CA ILE A 788 -10.76 45.97 -1.43
C ILE A 788 -10.21 46.76 -2.62
N THR A 789 -9.22 47.62 -2.37
CA THR A 789 -8.55 48.42 -3.40
C THR A 789 -7.15 47.89 -3.70
N ASN A 790 -6.31 47.72 -2.67
CA ASN A 790 -4.99 47.13 -2.83
C ASN A 790 -5.06 45.60 -2.83
N LYS A 791 -4.69 45.00 -3.97
CA LYS A 791 -4.67 43.55 -4.21
C LYS A 791 -3.25 42.98 -4.38
N ASP A 792 -2.20 43.78 -4.23
CA ASP A 792 -0.81 43.34 -4.37
C ASP A 792 -0.07 43.55 -3.04
N TRP A 793 0.18 42.45 -2.33
CA TRP A 793 0.56 42.45 -0.93
C TRP A 793 2.01 41.98 -0.75
N ALA A 794 2.84 42.83 -0.16
CA ALA A 794 4.14 42.45 0.37
C ALA A 794 3.96 41.65 1.68
N TYR A 795 4.91 40.75 1.94
CA TYR A 795 4.96 39.98 3.18
C TYR A 795 5.02 40.89 4.42
N GLY A 796 4.31 40.50 5.48
CA GLY A 796 4.13 41.28 6.71
C GLY A 796 3.37 42.61 6.55
N GLY A 797 3.00 43.00 5.32
CA GLY A 797 2.30 44.24 5.02
C GLY A 797 0.88 44.26 5.60
N LYS A 798 0.36 45.48 5.84
CA LYS A 798 -0.98 45.71 6.39
C LYS A 798 -1.91 46.31 5.33
N TYR A 799 -3.02 45.62 5.07
CA TYR A 799 -3.93 45.92 3.96
C TYR A 799 -5.36 46.04 4.46
N THR A 800 -6.09 47.03 3.95
CA THR A 800 -7.41 47.40 4.46
C THR A 800 -8.52 46.94 3.53
N ILE A 801 -9.53 46.30 4.10
CA ILE A 801 -10.82 46.03 3.46
C ILE A 801 -11.94 46.79 4.20
N LYS A 802 -13.03 47.08 3.48
CA LYS A 802 -14.24 47.65 4.08
C LYS A 802 -15.39 46.66 3.96
N ILE A 803 -15.87 46.15 5.09
CA ILE A 803 -17.06 45.30 5.17
C ILE A 803 -18.30 46.15 4.88
N THR A 804 -19.07 45.77 3.86
CA THR A 804 -20.28 46.46 3.43
C THR A 804 -21.57 45.75 3.86
N SER A 805 -21.50 44.46 4.22
CA SER A 805 -22.56 43.76 4.97
C SER A 805 -22.02 42.52 5.68
N GLY A 806 -22.72 42.08 6.74
CA GLY A 806 -22.33 40.97 7.62
C GLY A 806 -22.24 41.39 9.09
N ASN A 807 -22.28 40.45 10.02
CA ASN A 807 -22.12 40.71 11.45
C ASN A 807 -20.64 40.78 11.85
N LEU A 808 -20.17 42.00 12.14
CA LEU A 808 -18.78 42.32 12.49
C LEU A 808 -18.23 41.49 13.68
N SER A 809 -19.07 41.07 14.63
CA SER A 809 -18.62 40.29 15.80
C SER A 809 -18.29 38.82 15.50
N ARG A 810 -18.66 38.33 14.31
CA ARG A 810 -18.43 36.93 13.88
C ARG A 810 -17.52 36.82 12.66
N ILE A 811 -16.87 37.93 12.27
CA ILE A 811 -16.06 37.95 11.07
C ILE A 811 -14.84 37.04 11.23
N LYS A 812 -14.58 36.24 10.20
CA LYS A 812 -13.27 35.62 9.95
C LYS A 812 -12.81 36.02 8.55
N ILE A 813 -11.51 35.92 8.32
CA ILE A 813 -10.90 36.17 7.02
C ILE A 813 -10.07 34.95 6.67
N SER A 814 -10.18 34.45 5.45
CA SER A 814 -9.37 33.36 4.93
C SER A 814 -8.82 33.67 3.54
N LEU A 815 -7.66 33.10 3.27
CA LEU A 815 -6.92 33.19 2.03
C LEU A 815 -6.75 31.75 1.52
N MET A 816 -7.41 31.44 0.41
CA MET A 816 -7.31 30.14 -0.24
C MET A 816 -6.35 30.26 -1.42
N GLY A 817 -5.26 29.50 -1.43
CA GLY A 817 -4.30 29.49 -2.54
C GLY A 817 -5.00 29.10 -3.85
N MET A 818 -4.63 29.74 -4.96
CA MET A 818 -5.16 29.39 -6.28
C MET A 818 -4.73 27.97 -6.67
N VAL A 819 -5.67 27.16 -7.15
CA VAL A 819 -5.45 25.75 -7.45
C VAL A 819 -5.55 25.46 -8.95
N SER A 820 -4.68 24.58 -9.42
CA SER A 820 -4.90 23.77 -10.62
C SER A 820 -5.14 22.33 -10.16
N SER A 821 -6.21 21.69 -10.63
CA SER A 821 -6.59 20.32 -10.26
C SER A 821 -6.36 19.38 -11.43
N THR A 822 -5.59 18.31 -11.21
CA THR A 822 -5.51 17.17 -12.14
C THR A 822 -5.08 15.87 -11.44
N HIS A 823 -5.68 14.72 -11.79
CA HIS A 823 -5.34 13.38 -11.29
C HIS A 823 -5.33 13.29 -9.75
N GLY A 824 -6.34 13.88 -9.11
CA GLY A 824 -6.44 13.93 -7.65
C GLY A 824 -5.42 14.83 -6.96
N ASN A 825 -4.60 15.59 -7.70
CA ASN A 825 -3.67 16.59 -7.16
C ASN A 825 -4.30 17.99 -7.15
N SER A 826 -4.07 18.74 -6.07
CA SER A 826 -4.49 20.15 -5.95
C SER A 826 -3.27 21.06 -5.85
N PHE A 827 -2.61 21.28 -6.98
CA PHE A 827 -1.39 22.09 -7.07
C PHE A 827 -1.64 23.53 -6.61
N GLY A 828 -0.76 24.07 -5.77
CA GLY A 828 -0.91 25.42 -5.19
C GLY A 828 -1.86 25.52 -4.00
N SER A 829 -2.50 24.43 -3.57
CA SER A 829 -3.49 24.45 -2.47
C SER A 829 -2.89 24.87 -1.12
N ARG A 830 -3.42 25.98 -0.57
CA ARG A 830 -3.11 26.51 0.76
C ARG A 830 -4.36 27.08 1.40
N THR A 831 -4.47 26.97 2.72
CA THR A 831 -5.55 27.57 3.51
C THR A 831 -4.93 28.38 4.65
N ILE A 832 -5.06 29.70 4.59
CA ILE A 832 -4.39 30.64 5.50
C ILE A 832 -5.44 31.52 6.18
N PHE A 833 -5.40 31.59 7.51
CA PHE A 833 -6.16 32.54 8.32
C PHE A 833 -5.24 33.65 8.83
N PRO A 834 -5.19 34.83 8.19
CA PRO A 834 -4.32 35.93 8.58
C PRO A 834 -4.79 36.61 9.86
N ALA A 835 -3.85 37.29 10.54
CA ALA A 835 -4.20 38.20 11.63
C ALA A 835 -4.92 39.43 11.05
N PHE A 836 -6.00 39.85 11.69
CA PHE A 836 -6.71 41.07 11.31
C PHE A 836 -7.30 41.77 12.53
N SER A 837 -7.61 43.06 12.39
CA SER A 837 -8.34 43.86 13.37
C SER A 837 -9.32 44.80 12.67
N CYS A 838 -10.52 44.97 13.22
CA CYS A 838 -11.55 45.84 12.65
C CYS A 838 -11.81 47.05 13.52
N ASN A 839 -11.85 48.23 12.91
CA ASN A 839 -12.36 49.47 13.48
C ASN A 839 -13.65 49.83 12.74
N TYR A 840 -14.80 49.62 13.40
CA TYR A 840 -16.12 49.58 12.75
C TYR A 840 -16.11 48.63 11.53
N SER A 841 -16.53 49.11 10.36
CA SER A 841 -16.56 48.33 9.11
C SER A 841 -15.21 48.23 8.39
N THR A 842 -14.16 48.89 8.88
CA THR A 842 -12.84 48.92 8.25
C THR A 842 -11.93 47.91 8.94
N CYS A 843 -11.56 46.84 8.24
CA CYS A 843 -10.70 45.78 8.77
C CYS A 843 -9.31 45.82 8.13
N THR A 844 -8.27 45.84 8.96
CA THR A 844 -6.87 45.77 8.54
C THR A 844 -6.37 44.34 8.70
N ILE A 845 -5.98 43.72 7.60
CA ILE A 845 -5.40 42.38 7.49
C ILE A 845 -3.87 42.52 7.50
N THR A 846 -3.17 41.63 8.19
CA THR A 846 -1.71 41.49 8.07
C THR A 846 -1.41 40.29 7.17
N ALA A 847 -0.67 40.51 6.08
CA ALA A 847 -0.24 39.45 5.18
C ALA A 847 0.68 38.43 5.91
N PRO A 848 0.83 37.19 5.40
CA PRO A 848 1.84 36.24 5.88
C PRO A 848 3.24 36.89 5.98
N PRO A 849 4.07 36.48 6.96
CA PRO A 849 5.32 37.17 7.30
C PRO A 849 6.44 36.98 6.27
N ASP A 850 6.43 35.88 5.52
CA ASP A 850 7.51 35.48 4.62
C ASP A 850 7.06 34.40 3.61
N SER A 851 7.95 34.05 2.68
CA SER A 851 7.71 33.10 1.60
C SER A 851 7.85 31.62 1.97
N HIS A 852 8.32 31.31 3.19
CA HIS A 852 8.34 29.93 3.72
C HIS A 852 7.02 29.61 4.42
N THR A 853 6.44 30.58 5.12
CA THR A 853 5.08 30.54 5.65
C THR A 853 4.05 30.49 4.53
N SER A 854 4.24 31.27 3.45
CA SER A 854 3.36 31.32 2.29
C SER A 854 4.16 31.67 1.02
N PRO A 855 4.52 30.70 0.15
CA PRO A 855 5.17 30.96 -1.13
C PRO A 855 4.43 32.03 -1.95
N PRO A 856 5.14 32.79 -2.81
CA PRO A 856 4.54 33.86 -3.57
C PRO A 856 3.46 33.31 -4.50
N GLY A 857 2.34 34.02 -4.62
CA GLY A 857 1.21 33.52 -5.40
C GLY A 857 -0.07 34.31 -5.23
N TRP A 858 -1.11 33.85 -5.92
CA TRP A 858 -2.46 34.40 -5.84
C TRP A 858 -3.33 33.61 -4.86
N PHE A 859 -4.24 34.32 -4.20
CA PHE A 859 -5.16 33.80 -3.21
C PHE A 859 -6.58 34.36 -3.43
N MET A 860 -7.59 33.51 -3.26
CA MET A 860 -8.97 33.94 -3.04
C MET A 860 -9.12 34.41 -1.59
N LEU A 861 -9.30 35.72 -1.41
CA LEU A 861 -9.64 36.35 -0.14
C LEU A 861 -11.16 36.26 0.09
N PHE A 862 -11.55 35.53 1.13
CA PHE A 862 -12.92 35.44 1.61
C PHE A 862 -13.07 36.17 2.95
N VAL A 863 -14.19 36.88 3.10
CA VAL A 863 -14.71 37.32 4.40
C VAL A 863 -15.83 36.36 4.79
N LEU A 864 -15.80 35.82 6.00
CA LEU A 864 -16.84 34.93 6.51
C LEU A 864 -17.62 35.62 7.62
N ASP A 865 -18.94 35.44 7.66
CA ASP A 865 -19.79 35.77 8.80
C ASP A 865 -20.28 34.45 9.43
N GLY A 866 -19.65 34.06 10.54
CA GLY A 866 -19.76 32.69 11.05
C GLY A 866 -19.16 31.70 10.03
N PRO A 867 -19.93 30.70 9.54
CA PRO A 867 -19.47 29.80 8.49
C PRO A 867 -19.71 30.33 7.06
N THR A 868 -20.45 31.43 6.88
CA THR A 868 -20.95 31.85 5.56
C THR A 868 -19.95 32.77 4.84
N PRO A 869 -19.34 32.36 3.71
CA PRO A 869 -18.36 33.17 3.01
C PRO A 869 -19.01 34.21 2.09
N SER A 870 -18.30 35.33 1.88
CA SER A 870 -18.52 36.26 0.78
C SER A 870 -18.27 35.59 -0.57
N VAL A 871 -18.51 36.31 -1.68
CA VAL A 871 -17.77 36.02 -2.92
C VAL A 871 -16.31 36.46 -2.71
N ALA A 872 -15.35 35.75 -3.30
CA ALA A 872 -13.94 36.07 -3.18
C ALA A 872 -13.55 37.38 -3.87
N SER A 873 -12.49 38.00 -3.38
CA SER A 873 -11.63 38.87 -4.20
C SER A 873 -10.26 38.20 -4.35
N PHE A 874 -9.61 38.34 -5.50
CA PHE A 874 -8.26 37.82 -5.69
C PHE A 874 -7.23 38.83 -5.17
N VAL A 875 -6.24 38.33 -4.41
CA VAL A 875 -5.08 39.09 -3.92
C VAL A 875 -3.80 38.32 -4.21
N ARG A 876 -2.73 39.03 -4.58
CA ARG A 876 -1.39 38.53 -4.79
C ARG A 876 -0.58 38.75 -3.52
N ILE A 877 0.19 37.76 -3.08
CA ILE A 877 1.03 37.83 -1.88
C ILE A 877 2.46 37.49 -2.28
N GLY A 878 3.41 38.29 -1.82
CA GLY A 878 4.85 38.10 -2.04
C GLY A 878 5.42 38.68 -3.34
N GLY A 879 4.57 39.21 -4.22
CA GLY A 879 4.97 39.68 -5.55
C GLY A 879 5.49 38.53 -6.42
N ASP A 880 6.37 38.84 -7.37
CA ASP A 880 7.02 37.88 -8.26
C ASP A 880 8.55 37.90 -8.13
N PRO A 881 9.12 37.31 -7.06
CA PRO A 881 10.57 37.28 -6.83
C PRO A 881 11.31 36.38 -7.84
N GLY A 882 10.61 35.41 -8.46
CA GLY A 882 11.16 34.56 -9.52
C GLY A 882 11.28 35.25 -10.88
N ARG A 883 10.76 36.49 -10.99
CA ARG A 883 10.63 37.27 -12.23
C ARG A 883 9.94 36.51 -13.36
N LEU A 884 8.96 35.69 -13.00
CA LEU A 884 8.19 34.89 -13.97
C LEU A 884 7.45 35.78 -14.97
N GLY A 885 6.96 36.95 -14.58
CA GLY A 885 6.30 37.93 -15.44
C GLY A 885 7.21 38.57 -16.50
N ASP A 886 8.53 38.44 -16.36
CA ASP A 886 9.53 38.79 -17.37
C ASP A 886 9.97 37.56 -18.21
N TRP A 887 9.38 36.38 -17.96
CA TRP A 887 9.70 35.10 -18.59
C TRP A 887 8.49 34.51 -19.36
N PRO A 888 8.73 33.85 -20.51
CA PRO A 888 10.01 33.72 -21.21
C PRO A 888 10.39 34.99 -21.97
N ALA A 889 11.66 35.38 -21.90
CA ALA A 889 12.19 36.53 -22.64
C ALA A 889 12.45 36.19 -24.13
N THR A 890 11.49 35.53 -24.78
CA THR A 890 11.54 35.07 -26.17
C THR A 890 10.41 35.70 -26.98
N GLY A 891 10.61 35.85 -28.30
CA GLY A 891 9.62 36.47 -29.17
C GLY A 891 8.36 35.61 -29.30
N GLY A 892 7.19 36.13 -28.89
CA GLY A 892 5.89 35.44 -29.03
C GLY A 892 5.12 35.22 -27.73
N PHE A 893 5.71 35.53 -26.58
CA PHE A 893 5.05 35.46 -25.27
C PHE A 893 4.76 36.86 -24.71
N PRO A 894 3.51 37.17 -24.33
CA PRO A 894 3.18 38.37 -23.58
C PRO A 894 3.83 38.34 -22.19
N LEU A 895 4.61 39.39 -21.89
CA LEU A 895 5.26 39.59 -20.59
C LEU A 895 4.42 40.56 -19.74
N PRO A 896 3.72 40.09 -18.68
CA PRO A 896 2.94 40.95 -17.80
C PRO A 896 3.81 41.83 -16.86
N GLY A 897 5.09 41.51 -16.73
CA GLY A 897 5.99 42.09 -15.74
C GLY A 897 5.72 41.58 -14.32
N VAL A 898 6.66 41.93 -13.43
CA VAL A 898 6.76 41.47 -12.03
C VAL A 898 5.92 42.27 -11.04
#